data_AF-A0A2E2WI39-F1
#
_entry.id   AF-A0A2E2WI39-F1
#
_cell.length_a   1.000
_cell.length_b   1.000
_cell.length_c   1.000
_cell.angle_alpha   90.00
_cell.angle_beta   90.00
_cell.angle_gamma   90.00
#
_symmetry.space_group_name_H-M   'P 1'
#
loop_
_entity.id
_entity.type
_entity.pdbx_description
1 polymer ?
#
loop_
_entity_poly.entity_id
_entity_poly.type
_entity_poly.pdbx_seq_one_letter_code
_entity_poly.pdbx_strand_id
1 'polypeptide(L)'
;MPDHIKMPAIEPIVRYVANGTQTVFEYPFPIFASEDLAVYFDGARQYAGFDITDAGQTEGGTIAFDSAPLSGVVLTLERLLPLERVTDFLEGGDFSAQAINNELDYLTASVQQVNRYISSMLRYSDDEVPSVTTMPDRNMRANKALGFDGNGDPVAVSLEGSMAAPDFTALGSGAVTRTSQDKFIDAVSVKDFGAKGDGLTDDTLSIQQALTAYDSVYLPEGNYLISGTITIGEKQSFVGAGQTSNLLCQDNSFNAIEVIADYATLSKFRIENSDIGIKLYGRDRPCVQTSVSDIVIRGANIGVQLDGYNDTNKPTYWNNFDRVLVEQPAIHGFHLTLSGAGDTPNANKFHACRAYSLSAPMTGAGFYVEHGRYNNSFIDCEANVDGTAQGCFIIGANSNKTLLINPYTESFNQVPNVKLESGSIETAIYNLLSVSDGAAIWDLSGGEYTAYNAGYPFKNRLQKTTVTDLNATLARYDTEYIDTSGSVTLDTSHSVHLVSSFGGALSVNLPNAGDAVGAMMVVKKIDSSKNVITVTENSGAGPDNRNYYLGSENDYVSMISNGAEWFVIASNRSSGNTRYFDGSGIYDLDLAVDTYLLSSFGGALEARLPPANAPEAIGRTVTIKKTDVSSNVISVSELGGSGPDNYTQPLNAQYKAITVVSDGGQWYIVSKF
;
A
#
# COMPACT_ATOMS: atom_id res chain seq x y z
N MET A 1 -50.53 -84.74 -39.19
CA MET A 1 -49.97 -84.80 -37.83
C MET A 1 -50.34 -83.46 -37.19
N PRO A 2 -50.83 -83.39 -35.94
CA PRO A 2 -50.98 -82.09 -35.31
C PRO A 2 -49.56 -81.54 -35.09
N ASP A 3 -49.28 -80.37 -35.65
CA ASP A 3 -48.00 -79.69 -35.47
C ASP A 3 -47.83 -79.38 -33.97
N HIS A 4 -46.80 -79.93 -33.34
CA HIS A 4 -46.38 -79.50 -32.00
C HIS A 4 -45.62 -78.18 -32.13
N ILE A 5 -45.57 -77.42 -31.04
CA ILE A 5 -44.77 -76.20 -30.99
C ILE A 5 -43.32 -76.57 -31.24
N LYS A 6 -42.58 -75.84 -32.09
CA LYS A 6 -41.13 -75.97 -32.17
C LYS A 6 -40.52 -74.78 -31.45
N MET A 7 -39.48 -74.99 -30.65
CA MET A 7 -38.79 -73.86 -29.98
C MET A 7 -37.75 -73.21 -30.90
N PRO A 8 -38.00 -72.00 -31.45
CA PRO A 8 -37.01 -71.27 -32.24
C PRO A 8 -35.89 -70.69 -31.37
N ALA A 9 -34.72 -70.47 -31.95
CA ALA A 9 -33.56 -69.86 -31.28
C ALA A 9 -33.71 -68.32 -31.19
N ILE A 10 -34.71 -67.86 -30.45
CA ILE A 10 -35.00 -66.44 -30.21
C ILE A 10 -35.13 -66.18 -28.72
N GLU A 11 -34.83 -64.94 -28.31
CA GLU A 11 -35.05 -64.52 -26.94
C GLU A 11 -36.55 -64.29 -26.72
N PRO A 12 -37.19 -64.92 -25.72
CA PRO A 12 -38.65 -64.86 -25.57
C PRO A 12 -39.09 -63.58 -24.84
N ILE A 13 -38.65 -62.43 -25.35
CA ILE A 13 -38.99 -61.09 -24.88
C ILE A 13 -39.07 -60.14 -26.07
N VAL A 14 -40.06 -59.25 -26.06
CA VAL A 14 -40.16 -58.15 -27.02
C VAL A 14 -40.58 -56.88 -26.28
N ARG A 15 -40.11 -55.74 -26.77
CA ARG A 15 -40.45 -54.43 -26.23
C ARG A 15 -41.01 -53.54 -27.32
N TYR A 16 -42.11 -52.87 -27.00
CA TYR A 16 -42.75 -51.87 -27.84
C TYR A 16 -42.82 -50.55 -27.10
N VAL A 17 -42.75 -49.45 -27.83
CA VAL A 17 -43.15 -48.13 -27.32
C VAL A 17 -44.56 -47.88 -27.79
N ALA A 18 -45.51 -47.80 -26.86
CA ALA A 18 -46.90 -47.58 -27.19
C ALA A 18 -47.12 -46.17 -27.76
N ASN A 19 -48.04 -46.05 -28.71
CA ASN A 19 -48.37 -44.79 -29.38
C ASN A 19 -49.68 -44.13 -28.86
N GLY A 20 -50.31 -44.73 -27.85
CA GLY A 20 -51.59 -44.26 -27.30
C GLY A 20 -52.83 -44.66 -28.09
N THR A 21 -52.71 -45.38 -29.22
CA THR A 21 -53.84 -45.74 -30.10
C THR A 21 -53.89 -47.20 -30.51
N GLN A 22 -52.75 -47.88 -30.59
CA GLN A 22 -52.65 -49.31 -30.92
C GLN A 22 -53.07 -50.17 -29.73
N THR A 23 -54.01 -51.09 -29.95
CA THR A 23 -54.50 -52.04 -28.93
C THR A 23 -53.96 -53.45 -29.11
N VAL A 24 -53.47 -53.81 -30.29
CA VAL A 24 -52.98 -55.17 -30.59
C VAL A 24 -51.48 -55.14 -30.85
N PHE A 25 -50.74 -56.00 -30.15
CA PHE A 25 -49.30 -56.18 -30.29
C PHE A 25 -48.99 -57.66 -30.53
N GLU A 26 -47.91 -57.94 -31.26
CA GLU A 26 -47.44 -59.31 -31.47
C GLU A 26 -46.45 -59.71 -30.38
N TYR A 27 -46.40 -60.99 -30.04
CA TYR A 27 -45.27 -61.58 -29.33
C TYR A 27 -44.65 -62.63 -30.27
N PRO A 28 -43.44 -62.41 -30.80
CA PRO A 28 -42.89 -63.23 -31.90
C PRO A 28 -42.20 -64.50 -31.39
N PHE A 29 -42.70 -65.10 -30.30
CA PHE A 29 -42.12 -66.27 -29.67
C PHE A 29 -43.19 -67.22 -29.11
N PRO A 30 -42.96 -68.54 -29.09
CA PRO A 30 -43.98 -69.46 -28.65
C PRO A 30 -44.20 -69.39 -27.13
N ILE A 31 -45.47 -69.53 -26.72
CA ILE A 31 -45.93 -69.75 -25.34
C ILE A 31 -46.79 -71.03 -25.30
N PHE A 32 -46.83 -71.77 -24.20
CA PHE A 32 -47.57 -73.04 -24.11
C PHE A 32 -49.03 -72.82 -23.70
N ALA A 33 -49.24 -71.87 -22.80
CA ALA A 33 -50.55 -71.39 -22.39
C ALA A 33 -50.54 -69.85 -22.34
N SER A 34 -51.72 -69.23 -22.34
CA SER A 34 -51.84 -67.77 -22.29
C SER A 34 -51.22 -67.19 -20.99
N GLU A 35 -51.24 -67.96 -19.91
CA GLU A 35 -50.67 -67.58 -18.61
C GLU A 35 -49.14 -67.47 -18.63
N ASP A 36 -48.48 -68.05 -19.64
CA ASP A 36 -47.02 -68.01 -19.78
C ASP A 36 -46.51 -66.68 -20.34
N LEU A 37 -47.37 -65.77 -20.77
CA LEU A 37 -46.98 -64.43 -21.22
C LEU A 37 -47.13 -63.41 -20.09
N ALA A 38 -46.00 -62.91 -19.58
CA ALA A 38 -45.99 -61.81 -18.63
C ALA A 38 -45.91 -60.47 -19.37
N VAL A 39 -46.76 -59.53 -18.92
CA VAL A 39 -46.96 -58.23 -19.54
C VAL A 39 -46.55 -57.13 -18.56
N TYR A 40 -45.77 -56.15 -19.02
CA TYR A 40 -45.32 -55.04 -18.18
C TYR A 40 -45.47 -53.71 -18.89
N PHE A 41 -45.83 -52.68 -18.12
CA PHE A 41 -45.76 -51.27 -18.52
C PHE A 41 -44.68 -50.58 -17.69
N ASP A 42 -43.63 -50.08 -18.36
CA ASP A 42 -42.49 -49.41 -17.72
C ASP A 42 -41.88 -50.22 -16.55
N GLY A 43 -41.90 -51.55 -16.68
CA GLY A 43 -41.42 -52.50 -15.67
C GLY A 43 -42.45 -52.93 -14.61
N ALA A 44 -43.66 -52.36 -14.60
CA ALA A 44 -44.75 -52.77 -13.70
C ALA A 44 -45.63 -53.87 -14.33
N ARG A 45 -45.72 -55.04 -13.67
CA ARG A 45 -46.48 -56.20 -14.16
C ARG A 45 -47.98 -55.94 -14.21
N GLN A 46 -48.60 -56.28 -15.34
CA GLN A 46 -50.03 -56.25 -15.56
C GLN A 46 -50.59 -57.67 -15.42
N TYR A 47 -51.76 -57.80 -14.78
CA TYR A 47 -52.41 -59.10 -14.52
C TYR A 47 -53.78 -59.25 -15.23
N ALA A 48 -54.31 -58.17 -15.80
CA ALA A 48 -55.60 -58.11 -16.49
C ALA A 48 -55.61 -56.90 -17.45
N GLY A 49 -56.69 -56.72 -18.20
CA GLY A 49 -56.85 -55.61 -19.16
C GLY A 49 -56.40 -55.96 -20.58
N PHE A 50 -56.22 -57.25 -20.87
CA PHE A 50 -55.78 -57.78 -22.14
C PHE A 50 -56.22 -59.24 -22.33
N ASP A 51 -56.35 -59.64 -23.59
CA ASP A 51 -56.57 -61.01 -24.04
C ASP A 51 -55.37 -61.48 -24.85
N ILE A 52 -54.96 -62.74 -24.65
CA ILE A 52 -53.83 -63.36 -25.37
C ILE A 52 -54.38 -64.44 -26.30
N THR A 53 -53.99 -64.36 -27.56
CA THR A 53 -54.41 -65.28 -28.62
C THR A 53 -53.21 -65.96 -29.26
N ASP A 54 -53.44 -67.16 -29.78
CA ASP A 54 -52.43 -68.00 -30.45
C ASP A 54 -51.35 -68.59 -29.52
N ALA A 55 -51.71 -68.84 -28.25
CA ALA A 55 -50.95 -69.76 -27.40
C ALA A 55 -50.90 -71.15 -28.05
N GLY A 56 -49.75 -71.82 -27.97
CA GLY A 56 -49.52 -73.08 -28.66
C GLY A 56 -49.01 -72.96 -30.11
N GLN A 57 -48.74 -71.76 -30.62
CA GLN A 57 -48.16 -71.56 -31.95
C GLN A 57 -46.65 -71.31 -31.91
N THR A 58 -45.92 -71.88 -32.88
CA THR A 58 -44.45 -71.78 -32.99
C THR A 58 -43.98 -70.35 -33.24
N GLU A 59 -44.66 -69.61 -34.11
CA GLU A 59 -44.30 -68.24 -34.50
C GLU A 59 -44.72 -67.20 -33.45
N GLY A 60 -45.34 -67.63 -32.35
CA GLY A 60 -45.95 -66.75 -31.36
C GLY A 60 -47.35 -66.29 -31.79
N GLY A 61 -47.80 -65.18 -31.23
CA GLY A 61 -49.20 -64.78 -31.30
C GLY A 61 -49.41 -63.30 -31.05
N THR A 62 -50.62 -62.94 -30.63
CA THR A 62 -51.00 -61.55 -30.37
C THR A 62 -51.58 -61.37 -28.99
N ILE A 63 -51.41 -60.16 -28.47
CA ILE A 63 -52.07 -59.66 -27.26
C ILE A 63 -52.91 -58.44 -27.64
N ALA A 64 -54.18 -58.44 -27.24
CA ALA A 64 -55.11 -57.36 -27.46
C ALA A 64 -55.48 -56.72 -26.12
N PHE A 65 -55.21 -55.43 -25.94
CA PHE A 65 -55.56 -54.68 -24.73
C PHE A 65 -56.97 -54.12 -24.82
N ASP A 66 -57.72 -54.17 -23.71
CA ASP A 66 -59.07 -53.57 -23.57
C ASP A 66 -59.07 -52.06 -23.88
N SER A 67 -57.94 -51.41 -23.58
CA SER A 67 -57.65 -50.02 -23.87
C SER A 67 -56.21 -49.86 -24.34
N ALA A 68 -55.96 -49.04 -25.36
CA ALA A 68 -54.62 -48.81 -25.90
C ALA A 68 -53.68 -48.33 -24.79
N PRO A 69 -52.49 -48.94 -24.61
CA PRO A 69 -51.50 -48.44 -23.66
C PRO A 69 -51.12 -46.98 -24.00
N LEU A 70 -50.93 -46.15 -22.97
CA LEU A 70 -50.67 -44.71 -23.14
C LEU A 70 -49.41 -44.46 -23.98
N SER A 71 -49.40 -43.35 -24.71
CA SER A 71 -48.25 -42.97 -25.54
C SER A 71 -46.99 -42.79 -24.70
N GLY A 72 -45.88 -43.41 -25.12
CA GLY A 72 -44.58 -43.36 -24.44
C GLY A 72 -44.33 -44.47 -23.43
N VAL A 73 -45.35 -45.26 -23.05
CA VAL A 73 -45.17 -46.44 -22.18
C VAL A 73 -44.37 -47.51 -22.92
N VAL A 74 -43.36 -48.06 -22.25
CA VAL A 74 -42.62 -49.24 -22.72
C VAL A 74 -43.41 -50.48 -22.33
N LEU A 75 -44.09 -51.06 -23.31
CA LEU A 75 -44.72 -52.37 -23.21
C LEU A 75 -43.63 -53.44 -23.33
N THR A 76 -43.46 -54.26 -22.30
CA THR A 76 -42.63 -55.47 -22.37
C THR A 76 -43.53 -56.70 -22.30
N LEU A 77 -43.36 -57.59 -23.29
CA LEU A 77 -43.97 -58.91 -23.31
C LEU A 77 -42.85 -59.93 -23.17
N GLU A 78 -42.94 -60.82 -22.19
CA GLU A 78 -41.95 -61.88 -22.00
C GLU A 78 -42.63 -63.21 -21.73
N ARG A 79 -42.01 -64.31 -22.17
CA ARG A 79 -42.39 -65.63 -21.68
C ARG A 79 -41.85 -65.81 -20.26
N LEU A 80 -42.73 -66.23 -19.36
CA LEU A 80 -42.42 -66.54 -17.97
C LEU A 80 -43.01 -67.91 -17.62
N LEU A 81 -42.20 -68.96 -17.77
CA LEU A 81 -42.57 -70.33 -17.43
C LEU A 81 -42.33 -70.64 -15.95
N PRO A 82 -43.26 -71.33 -15.26
CA PRO A 82 -42.95 -72.10 -14.06
C PRO A 82 -41.86 -73.14 -14.35
N LEU A 83 -40.74 -73.10 -13.63
CA LEU A 83 -39.65 -74.07 -13.81
C LEU A 83 -39.94 -75.36 -13.04
N GLU A 84 -40.90 -76.14 -13.54
CA GLU A 84 -41.30 -77.44 -12.99
C GLU A 84 -41.49 -78.48 -14.10
N ARG A 85 -41.36 -79.77 -13.76
CA ARG A 85 -41.71 -80.88 -14.63
C ARG A 85 -43.05 -81.44 -14.18
N VAL A 86 -44.03 -81.48 -15.08
CA VAL A 86 -45.40 -81.94 -14.80
C VAL A 86 -45.77 -83.24 -15.52
N THR A 87 -44.95 -83.71 -16.47
CA THR A 87 -45.19 -84.95 -17.24
C THR A 87 -44.51 -86.17 -16.61
N ASP A 88 -45.26 -87.27 -16.42
CA ASP A 88 -44.74 -88.57 -15.98
C ASP A 88 -44.96 -89.65 -17.04
N PHE A 89 -43.92 -90.44 -17.34
CA PHE A 89 -43.97 -91.51 -18.34
C PHE A 89 -44.06 -92.87 -17.64
N LEU A 90 -45.15 -93.59 -17.87
CA LEU A 90 -45.37 -94.90 -17.26
C LEU A 90 -44.49 -95.98 -17.90
N GLU A 91 -43.82 -96.78 -17.07
CA GLU A 91 -43.04 -97.93 -17.53
C GLU A 91 -43.94 -98.96 -18.23
N GLY A 92 -43.61 -99.30 -19.48
CA GLY A 92 -44.40 -100.25 -20.29
C GLY A 92 -45.66 -99.69 -20.96
N GLY A 93 -45.93 -98.38 -20.83
CA GLY A 93 -47.05 -97.70 -21.52
C GLY A 93 -46.76 -97.35 -22.99
N ASP A 94 -47.79 -96.91 -23.71
CA ASP A 94 -47.66 -96.48 -25.11
C ASP A 94 -46.77 -95.23 -25.23
N PHE A 95 -45.82 -95.27 -26.18
CA PHE A 95 -44.90 -94.17 -26.40
C PHE A 95 -45.56 -93.06 -27.23
N SER A 96 -45.97 -91.97 -26.58
CA SER A 96 -46.53 -90.79 -27.25
C SER A 96 -45.44 -89.82 -27.70
N ALA A 97 -45.18 -89.82 -29.01
CA ALA A 97 -44.28 -88.84 -29.66
C ALA A 97 -44.70 -87.38 -29.38
N GLN A 98 -46.00 -87.12 -29.19
CA GLN A 98 -46.50 -85.79 -28.88
C GLN A 98 -46.16 -85.35 -27.45
N ALA A 99 -46.32 -86.25 -26.47
CA ALA A 99 -46.02 -85.95 -25.07
C ALA A 99 -44.52 -85.67 -24.88
N ILE A 100 -43.65 -86.46 -25.53
CA ILE A 100 -42.21 -86.23 -25.47
C ILE A 100 -41.77 -84.97 -26.20
N ASN A 101 -42.36 -84.64 -27.35
CA ASN A 101 -42.06 -83.40 -28.05
C ASN A 101 -42.43 -82.19 -27.18
N ASN A 102 -43.66 -82.14 -26.66
CA ASN A 102 -44.10 -81.06 -25.77
C ASN A 102 -43.18 -80.88 -24.55
N GLU A 103 -42.74 -81.97 -23.93
CA GLU A 103 -41.81 -81.93 -22.80
C GLU A 103 -40.43 -81.38 -23.20
N LEU A 104 -39.88 -81.82 -24.33
CA LEU A 104 -38.59 -81.34 -24.84
C LEU A 104 -38.67 -79.86 -25.25
N ASP A 105 -39.78 -79.43 -25.82
CA ASP A 105 -40.05 -78.04 -26.17
C ASP A 105 -40.13 -77.18 -24.89
N TYR A 106 -40.85 -77.64 -23.85
CA TYR A 106 -40.94 -76.93 -22.56
C TYR A 106 -39.58 -76.80 -21.85
N LEU A 107 -38.77 -77.86 -21.87
CA LEU A 107 -37.40 -77.84 -21.34
C LEU A 107 -36.52 -76.87 -22.13
N THR A 108 -36.61 -76.86 -23.46
CA THR A 108 -35.86 -75.93 -24.30
C THR A 108 -36.25 -74.47 -24.00
N ALA A 109 -37.54 -74.21 -23.85
CA ALA A 109 -38.07 -72.90 -23.49
C ALA A 109 -37.60 -72.42 -22.11
N SER A 110 -37.54 -73.34 -21.15
CA SER A 110 -37.02 -73.10 -19.79
C SER A 110 -35.53 -72.75 -19.81
N VAL A 111 -34.73 -73.47 -20.60
CA VAL A 111 -33.30 -73.17 -20.77
C VAL A 111 -33.08 -71.80 -21.41
N GLN A 112 -33.89 -71.41 -22.40
CA GLN A 112 -33.83 -70.06 -22.98
C GLN A 112 -34.11 -68.97 -21.93
N GLN A 113 -35.10 -69.19 -21.07
CA GLN A 113 -35.44 -68.26 -19.98
C GLN A 113 -34.30 -68.12 -18.97
N VAL A 114 -33.70 -69.23 -18.56
CA VAL A 114 -32.53 -69.23 -17.66
C VAL A 114 -31.33 -68.53 -18.30
N ASN A 115 -31.04 -68.81 -19.59
CA ASN A 115 -29.96 -68.16 -20.32
C ASN A 115 -30.13 -66.63 -20.38
N ARG A 116 -31.37 -66.15 -20.59
CA ARG A 116 -31.70 -64.72 -20.56
C ARG A 116 -31.44 -64.09 -19.19
N TYR A 117 -31.76 -64.79 -18.10
CA TYR A 117 -31.43 -64.29 -16.77
C TYR A 117 -29.92 -64.22 -16.53
N ILE A 118 -29.18 -65.24 -16.95
CA ILE A 118 -27.71 -65.30 -16.76
C ILE A 118 -26.98 -64.26 -17.62
N SER A 119 -27.42 -63.98 -18.85
CA SER A 119 -26.74 -63.05 -19.77
C SER A 119 -26.69 -61.60 -19.29
N SER A 120 -27.56 -61.24 -18.34
CA SER A 120 -27.62 -59.89 -17.73
C SER A 120 -26.90 -59.80 -16.37
N MET A 121 -26.26 -60.88 -15.91
CA MET A 121 -25.53 -60.91 -14.64
C MET A 121 -24.06 -60.49 -14.81
N LEU A 122 -23.48 -59.90 -13.75
CA LEU A 122 -22.02 -59.81 -13.62
C LEU A 122 -21.46 -61.23 -13.43
N ARG A 123 -20.48 -61.60 -14.25
CA ARG A 123 -19.84 -62.92 -14.23
C ARG A 123 -18.34 -62.80 -14.41
N TYR A 124 -17.62 -63.76 -13.85
CA TYR A 124 -16.24 -64.03 -14.19
C TYR A 124 -16.13 -64.49 -15.65
N SER A 125 -14.98 -64.26 -16.26
CA SER A 125 -14.70 -64.85 -17.58
C SER A 125 -14.63 -66.37 -17.47
N ASP A 126 -14.92 -67.09 -18.56
CA ASP A 126 -14.99 -68.55 -18.58
C ASP A 126 -13.62 -69.23 -18.29
N ASP A 127 -12.52 -68.49 -18.43
CA ASP A 127 -11.15 -68.91 -18.16
C ASP A 127 -10.66 -68.64 -16.72
N GLU A 128 -11.46 -67.96 -15.90
CA GLU A 128 -11.11 -67.65 -14.50
C GLU A 128 -11.52 -68.78 -13.55
N VAL A 129 -10.70 -69.00 -12.51
CA VAL A 129 -11.01 -69.92 -11.39
C VAL A 129 -11.16 -69.10 -10.10
N PRO A 130 -12.29 -68.39 -9.92
CA PRO A 130 -12.49 -67.51 -8.77
C PRO A 130 -12.54 -68.33 -7.48
N SER A 131 -11.92 -67.79 -6.42
CA SER A 131 -11.94 -68.44 -5.11
C SER A 131 -13.22 -68.12 -4.33
N VAL A 132 -13.86 -66.98 -4.68
CA VAL A 132 -15.14 -66.54 -4.14
C VAL A 132 -16.08 -66.14 -5.28
N THR A 133 -17.19 -66.87 -5.43
CA THR A 133 -18.24 -66.60 -6.45
C THR A 133 -19.50 -65.95 -5.88
N THR A 134 -19.45 -65.54 -4.61
CA THR A 134 -20.59 -64.97 -3.89
C THR A 134 -20.26 -63.56 -3.42
N MET A 135 -21.26 -62.67 -3.48
CA MET A 135 -21.12 -61.33 -2.92
C MET A 135 -20.87 -61.41 -1.41
N PRO A 136 -20.08 -60.48 -0.83
CA PRO A 136 -19.96 -60.36 0.62
C PRO A 136 -21.33 -60.26 1.31
N ASP A 137 -21.42 -60.80 2.53
CA ASP A 137 -22.65 -60.81 3.31
C ASP A 137 -23.30 -59.42 3.40
N ARG A 138 -24.63 -59.38 3.42
CA ARG A 138 -25.43 -58.15 3.46
C ARG A 138 -24.95 -57.17 4.52
N ASN A 139 -24.65 -57.65 5.73
CA ASN A 139 -24.19 -56.82 6.85
C ASN A 139 -22.79 -56.23 6.61
N MET A 140 -21.94 -56.91 5.83
CA MET A 140 -20.59 -56.44 5.51
C MET A 140 -20.58 -55.40 4.39
N ARG A 141 -21.51 -55.49 3.43
CA ARG A 141 -21.57 -54.61 2.24
C ARG A 141 -22.55 -53.44 2.34
N ALA A 142 -23.33 -53.33 3.42
CA ALA A 142 -24.18 -52.17 3.64
C ALA A 142 -23.33 -50.88 3.67
N ASN A 143 -23.75 -49.85 2.91
CA ASN A 143 -23.04 -48.57 2.75
C ASN A 143 -21.58 -48.67 2.25
N LYS A 144 -21.27 -49.69 1.45
CA LYS A 144 -19.94 -49.92 0.86
C LYS A 144 -20.01 -50.08 -0.66
N ALA A 145 -18.91 -49.79 -1.35
CA ALA A 145 -18.79 -50.06 -2.79
C ALA A 145 -18.44 -51.53 -3.07
N LEU A 146 -18.82 -52.04 -4.25
CA LEU A 146 -18.29 -53.29 -4.78
C LEU A 146 -16.89 -53.01 -5.35
N GLY A 147 -15.88 -53.73 -4.85
CA GLY A 147 -14.53 -53.73 -5.39
C GLY A 147 -13.98 -55.15 -5.49
N PHE A 148 -12.71 -55.26 -5.85
CA PHE A 148 -12.00 -56.54 -5.94
C PHE A 148 -10.73 -56.47 -5.08
N ASP A 149 -10.43 -57.55 -4.36
CA ASP A 149 -9.20 -57.63 -3.56
C ASP A 149 -7.97 -58.00 -4.41
N GLY A 150 -6.83 -58.26 -3.76
CA GLY A 150 -5.59 -58.62 -4.45
C GLY A 150 -5.63 -59.94 -5.24
N ASN A 151 -6.66 -60.77 -5.04
CA ASN A 151 -6.90 -62.01 -5.77
C ASN A 151 -8.00 -61.87 -6.84
N GLY A 152 -8.60 -60.69 -6.98
CA GLY A 152 -9.73 -60.47 -7.89
C GLY A 152 -11.07 -60.94 -7.33
N ASP A 153 -11.14 -61.31 -6.05
CA ASP A 153 -12.38 -61.74 -5.41
C ASP A 153 -13.22 -60.52 -4.98
N PRO A 154 -14.57 -60.61 -4.98
CA PRO A 154 -15.43 -59.47 -4.76
C PRO A 154 -15.41 -59.09 -3.27
N VAL A 155 -15.10 -57.83 -2.98
CA VAL A 155 -14.97 -57.30 -1.61
C VAL A 155 -15.82 -56.04 -1.42
N ALA A 156 -16.30 -55.84 -0.19
CA ALA A 156 -17.02 -54.63 0.19
C ALA A 156 -16.03 -53.54 0.65
N VAL A 157 -15.84 -52.52 -0.17
CA VAL A 157 -14.88 -51.44 0.06
C VAL A 157 -15.54 -50.31 0.85
N SER A 158 -14.91 -49.91 1.96
CA SER A 158 -15.38 -48.79 2.79
C SER A 158 -15.49 -47.51 1.97
N LEU A 159 -16.61 -46.81 2.09
CA LEU A 159 -16.76 -45.45 1.56
C LEU A 159 -16.26 -44.38 2.55
N GLU A 160 -16.09 -44.73 3.82
CA GLU A 160 -15.50 -43.86 4.84
C GLU A 160 -13.98 -43.81 4.66
N GLY A 161 -13.43 -42.61 4.42
CA GLY A 161 -11.99 -42.32 4.38
C GLY A 161 -11.17 -43.01 3.27
N SER A 162 -11.79 -43.86 2.45
CA SER A 162 -11.13 -44.80 1.53
C SER A 162 -11.61 -44.66 0.08
N MET A 163 -11.74 -43.44 -0.40
CA MET A 163 -11.05 -43.18 -1.66
C MET A 163 -9.62 -42.88 -1.24
N ALA A 164 -8.71 -43.87 -1.31
CA ALA A 164 -7.30 -43.53 -1.49
C ALA A 164 -7.30 -42.69 -2.78
N ALA A 165 -7.38 -41.37 -2.61
CA ALA A 165 -7.57 -40.47 -3.72
C ALA A 165 -6.40 -40.73 -4.65
N PRO A 166 -6.63 -40.97 -5.95
CA PRO A 166 -5.60 -41.48 -6.84
C PRO A 166 -4.35 -40.63 -6.69
N ASP A 167 -3.20 -41.28 -6.66
CA ASP A 167 -1.92 -40.60 -6.70
C ASP A 167 -1.93 -39.53 -7.80
N PHE A 168 -1.62 -38.29 -7.44
CA PHE A 168 -1.59 -37.16 -8.36
C PHE A 168 -0.14 -36.94 -8.81
N THR A 169 0.08 -37.09 -10.12
CA THR A 169 1.31 -36.66 -10.78
C THR A 169 0.98 -35.52 -11.72
N ALA A 170 1.56 -34.35 -11.48
CA ALA A 170 1.41 -33.21 -12.38
C ALA A 170 2.03 -33.51 -13.75
N LEU A 171 1.50 -32.90 -14.81
CA LEU A 171 2.11 -32.96 -16.14
C LEU A 171 3.40 -32.13 -16.16
N GLY A 172 4.53 -32.74 -16.52
CA GLY A 172 5.83 -32.05 -16.66
C GLY A 172 7.03 -32.96 -16.40
N SER A 173 8.15 -32.72 -17.08
CA SER A 173 9.39 -33.46 -16.82
C SER A 173 9.88 -33.20 -15.39
N GLY A 174 10.14 -34.27 -14.63
CA GLY A 174 10.58 -34.19 -13.23
C GLY A 174 9.45 -34.03 -12.20
N ALA A 175 8.17 -34.11 -12.61
CA ALA A 175 7.07 -34.12 -11.65
C ALA A 175 7.10 -35.38 -10.77
N VAL A 176 6.95 -35.19 -9.46
CA VAL A 176 6.93 -36.27 -8.48
C VAL A 176 5.47 -36.55 -8.11
N THR A 177 5.13 -37.84 -8.02
CA THR A 177 3.82 -38.30 -7.55
C THR A 177 3.62 -37.95 -6.09
N ARG A 178 2.44 -37.45 -5.74
CA ARG A 178 2.01 -37.23 -4.37
C ARG A 178 0.60 -37.72 -4.15
N THR A 179 0.18 -37.87 -2.90
CA THR A 179 -1.22 -38.20 -2.61
C THR A 179 -2.11 -37.05 -3.07
N SER A 180 -3.31 -37.37 -3.56
CA SER A 180 -4.29 -36.33 -3.88
C SER A 180 -4.69 -35.51 -2.65
N GLN A 181 -4.65 -36.08 -1.44
CA GLN A 181 -4.88 -35.34 -0.19
C GLN A 181 -3.83 -34.24 0.02
N ASP A 182 -2.54 -34.58 -0.08
CA ASP A 182 -1.45 -33.60 0.01
C ASP A 182 -1.56 -32.56 -1.12
N LYS A 183 -2.12 -32.94 -2.28
CA LYS A 183 -2.37 -31.99 -3.36
C LYS A 183 -3.47 -30.99 -3.02
N PHE A 184 -4.58 -31.45 -2.45
CA PHE A 184 -5.73 -30.59 -2.16
C PHE A 184 -5.50 -29.66 -0.97
N ILE A 185 -4.61 -30.01 -0.03
CA ILE A 185 -4.31 -29.17 1.13
C ILE A 185 -3.30 -28.04 0.85
N ASP A 186 -2.64 -28.02 -0.32
CA ASP A 186 -1.72 -26.93 -0.72
C ASP A 186 -2.36 -25.54 -0.61
N ALA A 187 -3.65 -25.44 -0.90
CA ALA A 187 -4.45 -24.21 -0.80
C ALA A 187 -5.89 -24.61 -0.48
N VAL A 188 -6.30 -24.42 0.78
CA VAL A 188 -7.61 -24.84 1.25
C VAL A 188 -8.63 -23.73 0.96
N SER A 189 -9.75 -24.10 0.36
CA SER A 189 -10.81 -23.17 0.03
C SER A 189 -11.71 -22.94 1.25
N VAL A 190 -12.23 -21.72 1.43
CA VAL A 190 -13.29 -21.48 2.42
C VAL A 190 -14.55 -22.33 2.17
N LYS A 191 -14.77 -22.78 0.92
CA LYS A 191 -15.88 -23.68 0.56
C LYS A 191 -15.69 -25.09 1.11
N ASP A 192 -14.46 -25.51 1.40
CA ASP A 192 -14.16 -26.79 2.06
C ASP A 192 -14.65 -26.79 3.52
N PHE A 193 -14.83 -25.59 4.09
CA PHE A 193 -15.42 -25.36 5.42
C PHE A 193 -16.91 -25.00 5.37
N GLY A 194 -17.55 -25.10 4.20
CA GLY A 194 -18.99 -24.92 4.04
C GLY A 194 -19.44 -23.52 3.65
N ALA A 195 -18.52 -22.58 3.37
CA ALA A 195 -18.87 -21.28 2.81
C ALA A 195 -19.60 -21.45 1.46
N LYS A 196 -20.67 -20.68 1.24
CA LYS A 196 -21.49 -20.72 0.03
C LYS A 196 -21.05 -19.70 -1.00
N GLY A 197 -20.77 -18.47 -0.58
CA GLY A 197 -20.45 -17.39 -1.50
C GLY A 197 -21.62 -16.98 -2.40
N ASP A 198 -22.86 -17.15 -1.93
CA ASP A 198 -24.11 -16.89 -2.66
C ASP A 198 -24.70 -15.49 -2.41
N GLY A 199 -24.11 -14.72 -1.49
CA GLY A 199 -24.55 -13.38 -1.06
C GLY A 199 -25.72 -13.38 -0.08
N LEU A 200 -26.18 -14.56 0.35
CA LEU A 200 -27.36 -14.75 1.20
C LEU A 200 -27.05 -15.50 2.48
N THR A 201 -26.23 -16.55 2.38
CA THR A 201 -25.78 -17.35 3.50
C THR A 201 -24.66 -16.63 4.24
N ASP A 202 -24.77 -16.52 5.57
CA ASP A 202 -23.70 -15.98 6.39
C ASP A 202 -22.51 -16.95 6.42
N ASP A 203 -21.43 -16.53 5.78
CA ASP A 203 -20.20 -17.30 5.58
C ASP A 203 -19.14 -17.03 6.66
N THR A 204 -19.43 -16.15 7.63
CA THR A 204 -18.46 -15.68 8.66
C THR A 204 -17.79 -16.84 9.38
N LEU A 205 -18.58 -17.78 9.88
CA LEU A 205 -18.05 -18.92 10.66
C LEU A 205 -17.19 -19.84 9.79
N SER A 206 -17.64 -20.16 8.57
CA SER A 206 -16.93 -21.04 7.64
C SER A 206 -15.57 -20.46 7.24
N ILE A 207 -15.51 -19.15 6.97
CA ILE A 207 -14.27 -18.44 6.65
C ILE A 207 -13.33 -18.45 7.86
N GLN A 208 -13.83 -18.12 9.06
CA GLN A 208 -13.00 -18.10 10.26
C GLN A 208 -12.49 -19.49 10.64
N GLN A 209 -13.28 -20.55 10.43
CA GLN A 209 -12.85 -21.94 10.64
C GLN A 209 -11.73 -22.34 9.69
N ALA A 210 -11.81 -21.93 8.41
CA ALA A 210 -10.74 -22.18 7.45
C ALA A 210 -9.42 -21.55 7.90
N LEU A 211 -9.47 -20.27 8.31
CA LEU A 211 -8.31 -19.53 8.82
C LEU A 211 -7.83 -20.07 10.19
N THR A 212 -8.70 -20.68 10.98
CA THR A 212 -8.25 -21.31 12.24
C THR A 212 -7.52 -22.62 11.99
N ALA A 213 -7.89 -23.35 10.93
CA ALA A 213 -7.34 -24.66 10.61
C ALA A 213 -6.08 -24.59 9.74
N TYR A 214 -5.93 -23.55 8.92
CA TYR A 214 -4.86 -23.47 7.91
C TYR A 214 -4.30 -22.06 7.76
N ASP A 215 -2.99 -22.01 7.47
CA ASP A 215 -2.30 -20.73 7.23
C ASP A 215 -2.54 -20.20 5.81
N SER A 216 -2.76 -21.06 4.81
CA SER A 216 -2.99 -20.65 3.41
C SER A 216 -4.44 -20.94 3.01
N VAL A 217 -5.25 -19.89 2.99
CA VAL A 217 -6.70 -19.97 2.73
C VAL A 217 -7.03 -19.23 1.44
N TYR A 218 -7.73 -19.93 0.55
CA TYR A 218 -8.22 -19.43 -0.71
C TYR A 218 -9.69 -19.02 -0.60
N LEU A 219 -10.03 -17.85 -1.15
CA LEU A 219 -11.39 -17.33 -1.28
C LEU A 219 -11.81 -17.41 -2.76
N PRO A 220 -12.51 -18.46 -3.21
CA PRO A 220 -12.95 -18.58 -4.60
C PRO A 220 -13.90 -17.43 -5.00
N GLU A 221 -14.25 -17.34 -6.28
CA GLU A 221 -15.31 -16.44 -6.72
C GLU A 221 -16.63 -16.68 -5.96
N GLY A 222 -17.31 -15.58 -5.63
CA GLY A 222 -18.55 -15.59 -4.85
C GLY A 222 -18.75 -14.29 -4.08
N ASN A 223 -19.98 -14.06 -3.63
CA ASN A 223 -20.33 -13.03 -2.67
C ASN A 223 -20.49 -13.68 -1.30
N TYR A 224 -19.57 -13.44 -0.38
CA TYR A 224 -19.57 -14.05 0.94
C TYR A 224 -20.15 -13.05 1.93
N LEU A 225 -21.41 -13.24 2.32
CA LEU A 225 -22.04 -12.40 3.31
C LEU A 225 -21.36 -12.67 4.66
N ILE A 226 -20.88 -11.61 5.32
CA ILE A 226 -20.34 -11.69 6.67
C ILE A 226 -21.12 -10.79 7.61
N SER A 227 -21.41 -11.29 8.80
CA SER A 227 -22.10 -10.58 9.90
C SER A 227 -21.15 -10.21 11.04
N GLY A 228 -19.87 -10.61 10.94
CA GLY A 228 -18.83 -10.31 11.91
C GLY A 228 -17.43 -10.29 11.30
N THR A 229 -16.49 -9.79 12.10
CA THR A 229 -15.10 -9.59 11.70
C THR A 229 -14.37 -10.90 11.41
N ILE A 230 -13.65 -10.95 10.29
CA ILE A 230 -12.69 -12.01 9.98
C ILE A 230 -11.32 -11.64 10.54
N THR A 231 -10.78 -12.48 11.41
CA THR A 231 -9.48 -12.25 12.05
C THR A 231 -8.36 -13.00 11.32
N ILE A 232 -7.28 -12.30 11.01
CA ILE A 232 -6.07 -12.84 10.36
C ILE A 232 -4.91 -12.86 11.36
N GLY A 233 -4.40 -14.07 11.62
CA GLY A 233 -3.31 -14.34 12.56
C GLY A 233 -1.91 -14.25 11.95
N GLU A 234 -0.91 -14.77 12.70
CA GLU A 234 0.49 -14.75 12.23
C GLU A 234 0.70 -15.63 11.00
N LYS A 235 1.48 -15.16 10.03
CA LYS A 235 1.89 -15.92 8.82
C LYS A 235 0.75 -16.40 7.93
N GLN A 236 -0.47 -15.93 8.15
CA GLN A 236 -1.63 -16.37 7.38
C GLN A 236 -1.72 -15.63 6.05
N SER A 237 -2.10 -16.37 5.01
CA SER A 237 -2.34 -15.91 3.66
C SER A 237 -3.82 -16.09 3.34
N PHE A 238 -4.51 -14.99 3.07
CA PHE A 238 -5.91 -14.99 2.64
C PHE A 238 -6.01 -14.37 1.24
N VAL A 239 -6.22 -15.22 0.23
CA VAL A 239 -6.07 -14.85 -1.18
C VAL A 239 -7.32 -15.18 -1.95
N GLY A 240 -7.86 -14.20 -2.67
CA GLY A 240 -9.03 -14.39 -3.53
C GLY A 240 -8.72 -14.70 -4.99
N ALA A 241 -9.80 -14.85 -5.77
CA ALA A 241 -9.79 -15.09 -7.21
C ALA A 241 -9.82 -13.77 -8.04
N GLY A 242 -9.43 -12.64 -7.45
CA GLY A 242 -9.62 -11.31 -7.99
C GLY A 242 -10.89 -10.64 -7.46
N GLN A 243 -11.37 -9.61 -8.15
CA GLN A 243 -12.49 -8.79 -7.68
C GLN A 243 -13.86 -9.50 -7.71
N THR A 244 -13.92 -10.75 -8.19
CA THR A 244 -15.10 -11.63 -8.13
C THR A 244 -15.21 -12.39 -6.81
N SER A 245 -14.18 -12.36 -5.97
CA SER A 245 -14.24 -12.77 -4.57
C SER A 245 -14.61 -11.56 -3.73
N ASN A 246 -15.85 -11.49 -3.25
CA ASN A 246 -16.40 -10.34 -2.55
C ASN A 246 -16.76 -10.70 -1.11
N LEU A 247 -16.11 -10.07 -0.12
CA LEU A 247 -16.61 -10.06 1.25
C LEU A 247 -17.67 -8.96 1.38
N LEU A 248 -18.92 -9.37 1.50
CA LEU A 248 -20.06 -8.48 1.65
C LEU A 248 -20.41 -8.36 3.13
N CYS A 249 -20.04 -7.26 3.78
CA CYS A 249 -20.46 -7.02 5.15
C CYS A 249 -21.95 -6.69 5.19
N GLN A 250 -22.64 -7.22 6.18
CA GLN A 250 -24.07 -7.00 6.39
C GLN A 250 -24.42 -5.52 6.57
N ASP A 251 -23.55 -4.75 7.22
CA ASP A 251 -23.64 -3.31 7.40
C ASP A 251 -22.26 -2.69 7.77
N ASN A 252 -22.24 -1.40 8.10
CA ASN A 252 -21.04 -0.65 8.50
C ASN A 252 -20.82 -0.60 10.02
N SER A 253 -21.31 -1.57 10.80
CA SER A 253 -21.19 -1.56 12.28
C SER A 253 -19.97 -2.29 12.82
N PHE A 254 -19.22 -3.01 11.98
CA PHE A 254 -18.05 -3.80 12.37
C PHE A 254 -16.94 -3.75 11.31
N ASN A 255 -15.72 -4.10 11.73
CA ASN A 255 -14.56 -4.19 10.83
C ASN A 255 -14.65 -5.45 9.99
N ALA A 256 -14.46 -5.37 8.66
CA ALA A 256 -14.52 -6.56 7.82
C ALA A 256 -13.36 -7.52 8.14
N ILE A 257 -12.14 -6.98 8.13
CA ILE A 257 -10.92 -7.75 8.43
C ILE A 257 -10.08 -7.06 9.50
N GLU A 258 -9.64 -7.85 10.48
CA GLU A 258 -8.65 -7.47 11.47
C GLU A 258 -7.39 -8.32 11.37
N VAL A 259 -6.27 -7.69 11.00
CA VAL A 259 -4.94 -8.29 11.03
C VAL A 259 -4.29 -7.96 12.37
N ILE A 260 -4.05 -8.99 13.16
CA ILE A 260 -3.74 -8.85 14.60
C ILE A 260 -2.32 -9.27 14.98
N ALA A 261 -1.52 -9.66 13.97
CA ALA A 261 -0.19 -10.23 14.11
C ALA A 261 0.66 -10.01 12.85
N ASP A 262 1.87 -10.58 12.85
CA ASP A 262 2.95 -10.40 11.89
C ASP A 262 2.90 -11.36 10.69
N TYR A 263 3.51 -10.93 9.58
CA TYR A 263 3.74 -11.73 8.37
C TYR A 263 2.48 -12.18 7.63
N ALA A 264 1.35 -11.48 7.80
CA ALA A 264 0.13 -11.81 7.07
C ALA A 264 0.18 -11.38 5.60
N THR A 265 -0.55 -12.07 4.73
CA THR A 265 -0.72 -11.71 3.31
C THR A 265 -2.19 -11.69 2.95
N LEU A 266 -2.68 -10.57 2.44
CA LEU A 266 -4.05 -10.40 1.96
C LEU A 266 -3.98 -9.95 0.50
N SER A 267 -4.62 -10.68 -0.43
CA SER A 267 -4.65 -10.20 -1.81
C SER A 267 -5.80 -10.70 -2.67
N LYS A 268 -6.11 -9.94 -3.74
CA LYS A 268 -6.99 -10.35 -4.84
C LYS A 268 -8.44 -10.63 -4.44
N PHE A 269 -9.06 -9.75 -3.67
CA PHE A 269 -10.49 -9.79 -3.40
C PHE A 269 -11.02 -8.38 -3.18
N ARG A 270 -12.34 -8.24 -3.09
CA ARG A 270 -12.99 -6.98 -2.72
C ARG A 270 -13.74 -7.10 -1.40
N ILE A 271 -13.93 -5.97 -0.73
CA ILE A 271 -14.72 -5.81 0.49
C ILE A 271 -15.79 -4.75 0.21
N GLU A 272 -17.03 -5.04 0.57
CA GLU A 272 -18.16 -4.11 0.47
C GLU A 272 -18.81 -3.90 1.83
N ASN A 273 -19.02 -2.64 2.19
CA ASN A 273 -19.54 -2.21 3.49
C ASN A 273 -18.58 -2.61 4.63
N SER A 274 -18.51 -1.81 5.69
CA SER A 274 -17.83 -2.07 6.97
C SER A 274 -17.65 -0.76 7.72
N ASP A 275 -17.40 -0.84 9.02
CA ASP A 275 -16.82 0.28 9.74
C ASP A 275 -15.39 0.52 9.23
N ILE A 276 -14.52 -0.49 9.35
CA ILE A 276 -13.18 -0.49 8.74
C ILE A 276 -13.05 -1.67 7.78
N GLY A 277 -12.63 -1.42 6.53
CA GLY A 277 -12.40 -2.49 5.56
C GLY A 277 -11.26 -3.41 5.99
N ILE A 278 -10.07 -2.85 6.23
CA ILE A 278 -8.92 -3.61 6.75
C ILE A 278 -8.27 -2.83 7.89
N LYS A 279 -8.28 -3.40 9.10
CA LYS A 279 -7.58 -2.87 10.26
C LYS A 279 -6.33 -3.69 10.57
N LEU A 280 -5.18 -3.04 10.65
CA LEU A 280 -3.91 -3.61 11.13
C LEU A 280 -3.61 -3.01 12.50
N TYR A 281 -3.42 -3.87 13.50
CA TYR A 281 -3.03 -3.44 14.84
C TYR A 281 -2.42 -4.58 15.63
N GLY A 282 -1.39 -4.30 16.42
CA GLY A 282 -0.74 -5.33 17.22
C GLY A 282 -1.55 -5.72 18.46
N ARG A 283 -2.66 -6.45 18.26
CA ARG A 283 -3.49 -6.94 19.37
C ARG A 283 -2.83 -8.10 20.10
N ASP A 284 -2.44 -9.12 19.34
CA ASP A 284 -1.97 -10.38 19.89
C ASP A 284 -0.43 -10.45 19.80
N ARG A 285 0.14 -9.89 18.73
CA ARG A 285 1.58 -9.84 18.41
C ARG A 285 1.92 -8.53 17.70
N PRO A 286 3.21 -8.18 17.48
CA PRO A 286 3.56 -7.10 16.55
C PRO A 286 2.84 -7.28 15.21
N CYS A 287 2.25 -6.22 14.65
CA CYS A 287 1.67 -6.25 13.31
C CYS A 287 2.70 -5.67 12.33
N VAL A 288 3.57 -6.56 11.84
CA VAL A 288 4.72 -6.20 10.99
C VAL A 288 4.84 -7.09 9.78
N GLN A 289 5.52 -6.60 8.74
CA GLN A 289 5.86 -7.39 7.56
C GLN A 289 4.60 -7.97 6.88
N THR A 290 3.45 -7.33 7.09
CA THR A 290 2.19 -7.69 6.45
C THR A 290 2.12 -7.08 5.06
N SER A 291 1.65 -7.85 4.08
CA SER A 291 1.43 -7.40 2.71
C SER A 291 -0.06 -7.41 2.38
N VAL A 292 -0.58 -6.27 1.93
CA VAL A 292 -1.95 -6.11 1.43
C VAL A 292 -1.88 -5.62 -0.01
N SER A 293 -2.36 -6.41 -0.98
CA SER A 293 -2.27 -6.01 -2.39
C SER A 293 -3.48 -6.39 -3.24
N ASP A 294 -3.73 -5.61 -4.29
CA ASP A 294 -4.76 -5.93 -5.30
C ASP A 294 -6.17 -6.09 -4.71
N ILE A 295 -6.51 -5.24 -3.72
CA ILE A 295 -7.80 -5.25 -3.03
C ILE A 295 -8.59 -3.98 -3.31
N VAL A 296 -9.89 -4.13 -3.52
CA VAL A 296 -10.85 -3.01 -3.60
C VAL A 296 -11.72 -3.02 -2.34
N ILE A 297 -11.84 -1.87 -1.67
CA ILE A 297 -12.71 -1.68 -0.50
C ILE A 297 -13.74 -0.62 -0.88
N ARG A 298 -15.03 -0.91 -0.74
CA ARG A 298 -16.09 -0.01 -1.18
C ARG A 298 -17.12 0.25 -0.08
N GLY A 299 -17.43 1.53 0.15
CA GLY A 299 -18.51 1.94 1.04
C GLY A 299 -18.23 1.75 2.53
N ALA A 300 -16.97 1.53 2.92
CA ALA A 300 -16.57 1.47 4.33
C ALA A 300 -16.59 2.86 4.97
N ASN A 301 -16.73 2.96 6.30
CA ASN A 301 -16.49 4.26 6.96
C ASN A 301 -15.01 4.66 6.84
N ILE A 302 -14.11 3.72 7.10
CA ILE A 302 -12.68 3.83 6.86
C ILE A 302 -12.22 2.67 5.96
N GLY A 303 -11.52 2.96 4.86
CA GLY A 303 -11.03 1.89 3.99
C GLY A 303 -9.97 1.02 4.68
N VAL A 304 -8.83 1.63 4.99
CA VAL A 304 -7.70 0.98 5.66
C VAL A 304 -7.32 1.76 6.91
N GLN A 305 -7.16 1.07 8.04
CA GLN A 305 -6.66 1.66 9.28
C GLN A 305 -5.43 0.92 9.79
N LEU A 306 -4.35 1.64 10.06
CA LEU A 306 -3.24 1.17 10.87
C LEU A 306 -3.34 1.88 12.22
N ASP A 307 -3.42 1.10 13.29
CA ASP A 307 -3.59 1.60 14.64
C ASP A 307 -2.43 1.13 15.52
N GLY A 308 -1.76 2.08 16.17
CA GLY A 308 -0.71 1.80 17.15
C GLY A 308 -1.20 1.11 18.42
N TYR A 309 -2.51 1.16 18.66
CA TYR A 309 -3.22 0.46 19.73
C TYR A 309 -2.63 0.72 21.12
N ASN A 310 -2.40 -0.32 21.94
CA ASN A 310 -2.22 -0.16 23.38
C ASN A 310 -0.91 -0.70 23.98
N ASP A 311 -0.08 -1.40 23.21
CA ASP A 311 1.14 -2.07 23.72
C ASP A 311 2.34 -1.73 22.83
N THR A 312 3.34 -1.07 23.39
CA THR A 312 4.58 -0.68 22.68
C THR A 312 5.40 -1.89 22.22
N ASN A 313 5.18 -3.08 22.79
CA ASN A 313 5.82 -4.32 22.32
C ASN A 313 5.07 -4.99 21.17
N LYS A 314 3.89 -4.48 20.80
CA LYS A 314 3.09 -4.94 19.66
C LYS A 314 2.83 -3.79 18.69
N PRO A 315 3.90 -3.21 18.12
CA PRO A 315 3.79 -2.08 17.20
C PRO A 315 3.14 -2.48 15.87
N THR A 316 2.64 -1.47 15.15
CA THR A 316 2.08 -1.59 13.80
C THR A 316 2.98 -0.87 12.79
N TYR A 317 4.02 -1.54 12.30
CA TYR A 317 5.08 -0.92 11.52
C TYR A 317 5.68 -1.88 10.49
N TRP A 318 6.33 -1.36 9.45
CA TRP A 318 6.90 -2.17 8.34
C TRP A 318 5.90 -2.99 7.55
N ASN A 319 4.69 -2.47 7.33
CA ASN A 319 3.68 -3.11 6.48
C ASN A 319 3.66 -2.50 5.08
N ASN A 320 3.24 -3.27 4.08
CA ASN A 320 3.21 -2.88 2.67
C ASN A 320 1.80 -2.96 2.08
N PHE A 321 1.39 -1.90 1.39
CA PHE A 321 0.14 -1.77 0.68
C PHE A 321 0.43 -1.43 -0.79
N ASP A 322 -0.09 -2.23 -1.71
CA ASP A 322 0.25 -2.12 -3.13
C ASP A 322 -1.00 -2.33 -4.01
N ARG A 323 -1.36 -1.34 -4.82
CA ARG A 323 -2.58 -1.38 -5.66
C ARG A 323 -3.87 -1.63 -4.86
N VAL A 324 -4.00 -0.97 -3.70
CA VAL A 324 -5.24 -0.98 -2.90
C VAL A 324 -6.10 0.22 -3.28
N LEU A 325 -7.36 -0.03 -3.64
CA LEU A 325 -8.34 0.99 -4.00
C LEU A 325 -9.43 1.05 -2.94
N VAL A 326 -9.66 2.24 -2.38
CA VAL A 326 -10.77 2.53 -1.47
C VAL A 326 -11.76 3.44 -2.18
N GLU A 327 -12.96 2.93 -2.46
CA GLU A 327 -14.05 3.65 -3.09
C GLU A 327 -15.11 4.08 -2.07
N GLN A 328 -15.59 5.32 -2.21
CA GLN A 328 -16.70 5.86 -1.41
C GLN A 328 -16.51 5.73 0.12
N PRO A 329 -15.32 6.04 0.69
CA PRO A 329 -15.17 6.02 2.14
C PRO A 329 -16.01 7.11 2.80
N ALA A 330 -16.75 6.81 3.86
CA ALA A 330 -17.58 7.82 4.55
C ALA A 330 -16.76 8.80 5.41
N ILE A 331 -15.61 8.35 5.93
CA ILE A 331 -14.71 9.12 6.79
C ILE A 331 -13.32 9.22 6.14
N HIS A 332 -12.54 8.14 6.13
CA HIS A 332 -11.16 8.15 5.61
C HIS A 332 -10.92 7.06 4.59
N GLY A 333 -10.14 7.34 3.54
CA GLY A 333 -9.63 6.28 2.67
C GLY A 333 -8.62 5.41 3.41
N PHE A 334 -7.53 6.04 3.86
CA PHE A 334 -6.46 5.42 4.63
C PHE A 334 -6.22 6.22 5.92
N HIS A 335 -6.08 5.55 7.06
CA HIS A 335 -5.95 6.19 8.36
C HIS A 335 -4.80 5.58 9.17
N LEU A 336 -3.82 6.38 9.59
CA LEU A 336 -2.74 5.97 10.50
C LEU A 336 -2.94 6.69 11.84
N THR A 337 -3.35 5.94 12.86
CA THR A 337 -3.77 6.46 14.16
C THR A 337 -3.11 5.74 15.33
N LEU A 338 -3.36 6.23 16.54
CA LEU A 338 -2.93 5.63 17.80
C LEU A 338 -4.09 5.73 18.80
N SER A 339 -4.87 4.66 18.95
CA SER A 339 -6.04 4.65 19.82
C SER A 339 -5.74 4.47 21.31
N GLY A 340 -4.52 4.06 21.67
CA GLY A 340 -4.12 3.81 23.05
C GLY A 340 -2.66 4.16 23.35
N ALA A 341 -2.05 3.46 24.30
CA ALA A 341 -0.69 3.73 24.78
C ALA A 341 0.43 2.99 24.01
N GLY A 342 0.11 2.41 22.85
CA GLY A 342 1.08 1.70 22.02
C GLY A 342 2.00 2.63 21.22
N ASP A 343 2.79 2.03 20.33
CA ASP A 343 3.66 2.78 19.43
C ASP A 343 2.91 3.26 18.19
N THR A 344 3.27 4.44 17.68
CA THR A 344 2.68 5.00 16.46
C THR A 344 2.90 4.10 15.24
N PRO A 345 2.01 4.13 14.23
CA PRO A 345 2.26 3.44 12.98
C PRO A 345 3.50 3.98 12.28
N ASN A 346 4.50 3.12 12.04
CA ASN A 346 5.82 3.55 11.55
C ASN A 346 6.28 2.77 10.30
N ALA A 347 7.15 3.37 9.49
CA ALA A 347 7.80 2.69 8.35
C ALA A 347 6.87 1.95 7.37
N ASN A 348 5.58 2.29 7.31
CA ASN A 348 4.62 1.62 6.42
C ASN A 348 4.72 2.19 5.00
N LYS A 349 4.52 1.32 4.01
CA LYS A 349 4.73 1.62 2.59
C LYS A 349 3.43 1.50 1.82
N PHE A 350 3.04 2.57 1.16
CA PHE A 350 1.87 2.63 0.29
C PHE A 350 2.35 2.95 -1.13
N HIS A 351 2.04 2.07 -2.07
CA HIS A 351 2.41 2.20 -3.47
C HIS A 351 1.18 1.99 -4.36
N ALA A 352 0.95 2.89 -5.32
CA ALA A 352 -0.20 2.83 -6.23
C ALA A 352 -1.56 2.68 -5.51
N CYS A 353 -1.67 3.20 -4.28
CA CYS A 353 -2.90 3.15 -3.48
C CYS A 353 -3.80 4.34 -3.82
N ARG A 354 -5.12 4.12 -3.85
CA ARG A 354 -6.08 5.12 -4.30
C ARG A 354 -7.23 5.25 -3.32
N ALA A 355 -7.55 6.48 -2.90
CA ALA A 355 -8.79 6.82 -2.24
C ALA A 355 -9.66 7.62 -3.22
N TYR A 356 -10.80 7.06 -3.60
CA TYR A 356 -11.67 7.63 -4.62
C TYR A 356 -13.11 7.76 -4.11
N SER A 357 -13.53 8.99 -3.84
CA SER A 357 -14.88 9.28 -3.34
C SER A 357 -15.99 8.91 -4.32
N LEU A 358 -15.73 8.92 -5.63
CA LEU A 358 -16.77 8.85 -6.67
C LEU A 358 -17.91 9.87 -6.41
N SER A 359 -17.56 11.05 -5.91
CA SER A 359 -18.49 12.12 -5.51
C SER A 359 -19.42 11.75 -4.33
N ALA A 360 -19.16 10.67 -3.61
CA ALA A 360 -19.84 10.37 -2.36
C ALA A 360 -19.34 11.33 -1.26
N PRO A 361 -20.23 11.95 -0.47
CA PRO A 361 -19.82 12.80 0.65
C PRO A 361 -18.96 12.05 1.66
N MET A 362 -17.97 12.74 2.21
CA MET A 362 -17.10 12.17 3.23
C MET A 362 -16.66 13.23 4.25
N THR A 363 -16.50 12.85 5.51
CA THR A 363 -16.20 13.81 6.59
C THR A 363 -14.71 13.92 6.95
N GLY A 364 -13.86 13.05 6.41
CA GLY A 364 -12.43 12.97 6.71
C GLY A 364 -11.56 13.26 5.50
N ALA A 365 -10.70 12.32 5.11
CA ALA A 365 -9.64 12.56 4.11
C ALA A 365 -9.38 11.34 3.24
N GLY A 366 -8.77 11.54 2.07
CA GLY A 366 -8.27 10.43 1.25
C GLY A 366 -7.23 9.62 2.02
N PHE A 367 -6.20 10.30 2.52
CA PHE A 367 -5.19 9.75 3.43
C PHE A 367 -5.06 10.65 4.65
N TYR A 368 -5.24 10.09 5.84
CA TYR A 368 -5.01 10.78 7.10
C TYR A 368 -3.89 10.10 7.88
N VAL A 369 -2.74 10.77 7.95
CA VAL A 369 -1.63 10.38 8.81
C VAL A 369 -1.77 11.16 10.10
N GLU A 370 -2.65 10.72 11.00
CA GLU A 370 -2.98 11.43 12.24
C GLU A 370 -1.82 11.38 13.24
N HIS A 371 -1.30 10.17 13.47
CA HIS A 371 -0.26 9.88 14.45
C HIS A 371 0.97 9.17 13.85
N GLY A 372 1.00 8.91 12.54
CA GLY A 372 2.07 8.12 11.93
C GLY A 372 3.44 8.81 12.02
N ARG A 373 4.48 8.06 12.42
CA ARG A 373 5.85 8.60 12.58
C ARG A 373 6.88 7.78 11.82
N TYR A 374 8.10 8.29 11.71
CA TYR A 374 9.30 7.54 11.30
C TYR A 374 9.16 6.77 9.97
N ASN A 375 9.13 7.50 8.85
CA ASN A 375 9.23 6.99 7.47
C ASN A 375 8.00 6.23 6.92
N ASN A 376 6.78 6.66 7.28
CA ASN A 376 5.62 6.28 6.45
C ASN A 376 5.76 6.95 5.08
N SER A 377 5.58 6.19 4.00
CA SER A 377 5.75 6.72 2.63
C SER A 377 4.63 6.32 1.71
N PHE A 378 4.18 7.30 0.91
CA PHE A 378 3.09 7.21 -0.05
C PHE A 378 3.67 7.57 -1.43
N ILE A 379 3.77 6.57 -2.30
CA ILE A 379 4.44 6.66 -3.59
C ILE A 379 3.42 6.35 -4.68
N ASP A 380 3.28 7.26 -5.65
CA ASP A 380 2.33 7.12 -6.76
C ASP A 380 0.89 6.88 -6.28
N CYS A 381 0.51 7.50 -5.16
CA CYS A 381 -0.81 7.37 -4.55
C CYS A 381 -1.77 8.47 -5.03
N GLU A 382 -3.05 8.14 -5.11
CA GLU A 382 -4.10 9.06 -5.54
C GLU A 382 -5.15 9.30 -4.45
N ALA A 383 -5.49 10.55 -4.20
CA ALA A 383 -6.66 10.93 -3.42
C ALA A 383 -7.56 11.84 -4.26
N ASN A 384 -8.64 11.27 -4.79
CA ASN A 384 -9.72 11.97 -5.46
C ASN A 384 -10.93 12.00 -4.51
N VAL A 385 -11.13 13.13 -3.83
CA VAL A 385 -12.08 13.25 -2.71
C VAL A 385 -13.20 14.24 -3.03
N ASP A 386 -14.35 14.04 -2.38
CA ASP A 386 -15.50 14.93 -2.52
C ASP A 386 -15.24 16.30 -1.87
N GLY A 387 -15.96 17.32 -2.31
CA GLY A 387 -15.84 18.69 -1.78
C GLY A 387 -16.30 18.88 -0.33
N THR A 388 -16.82 17.83 0.32
CA THR A 388 -17.10 17.79 1.76
C THR A 388 -15.94 17.27 2.60
N ALA A 389 -14.89 16.71 1.97
CA ALA A 389 -13.71 16.21 2.66
C ALA A 389 -12.93 17.35 3.34
N GLN A 390 -12.09 17.00 4.31
CA GLN A 390 -11.19 17.93 5.00
C GLN A 390 -9.84 18.10 4.28
N GLY A 391 -9.50 17.18 3.37
CA GLY A 391 -8.29 17.24 2.54
C GLY A 391 -8.04 15.94 1.76
N CYS A 392 -7.29 16.01 0.66
CA CYS A 392 -6.86 14.80 -0.04
C CYS A 392 -5.86 14.00 0.82
N PHE A 393 -4.80 14.68 1.28
CA PHE A 393 -3.87 14.21 2.30
C PHE A 393 -3.91 15.15 3.51
N ILE A 394 -4.01 14.59 4.71
CA ILE A 394 -3.86 15.32 5.96
C ILE A 394 -2.72 14.70 6.75
N ILE A 395 -1.74 15.52 7.15
CA ILE A 395 -0.65 15.14 8.04
C ILE A 395 -0.91 15.79 9.38
N GLY A 396 -1.30 14.96 10.35
CA GLY A 396 -1.77 15.36 11.67
C GLY A 396 -0.68 15.93 12.58
N ALA A 397 -1.12 16.63 13.61
CA ALA A 397 -0.27 17.34 14.57
C ALA A 397 0.79 16.48 15.28
N ASN A 398 0.56 15.17 15.39
CA ASN A 398 1.47 14.24 16.07
C ASN A 398 2.33 13.42 15.08
N SER A 399 2.24 13.72 13.78
CA SER A 399 2.95 13.00 12.74
C SER A 399 4.35 13.57 12.51
N ASN A 400 5.28 12.67 12.20
CA ASN A 400 6.68 13.01 12.00
C ASN A 400 7.25 12.19 10.84
N LYS A 401 7.94 12.86 9.91
CA LYS A 401 8.71 12.19 8.84
C LYS A 401 7.86 11.33 7.91
N THR A 402 6.85 11.98 7.34
CA THR A 402 6.03 11.43 6.27
C THR A 402 6.61 11.79 4.91
N LEU A 403 6.66 10.83 3.99
CA LEU A 403 7.18 11.03 2.64
C LEU A 403 6.06 10.85 1.60
N LEU A 404 5.80 11.89 0.81
CA LEU A 404 4.86 11.87 -0.31
C LEU A 404 5.66 12.00 -1.62
N ILE A 405 5.56 11.03 -2.52
CA ILE A 405 6.22 11.05 -3.84
C ILE A 405 5.18 10.82 -4.92
N ASN A 406 5.13 11.73 -5.89
CA ASN A 406 4.16 11.74 -6.98
C ASN A 406 2.68 11.62 -6.51
N PRO A 407 2.23 12.32 -5.45
CA PRO A 407 0.83 12.25 -5.08
C PRO A 407 -0.03 12.89 -6.18
N TYR A 408 -1.06 12.16 -6.63
CA TYR A 408 -2.17 12.70 -7.43
C TYR A 408 -3.25 13.12 -6.46
N THR A 409 -3.64 14.39 -6.47
CA THR A 409 -4.69 14.89 -5.58
C THR A 409 -5.72 15.67 -6.38
N GLU A 410 -6.99 15.33 -6.20
CA GLU A 410 -8.11 15.97 -6.87
C GLU A 410 -9.28 16.18 -5.92
N SER A 411 -9.84 17.38 -5.96
CA SER A 411 -10.97 17.79 -5.11
C SER A 411 -11.60 19.08 -5.66
N PHE A 412 -12.67 19.54 -5.03
CA PHE A 412 -13.32 20.83 -5.30
C PHE A 412 -13.80 21.46 -3.98
N ASN A 413 -14.45 22.63 -4.03
CA ASN A 413 -15.01 23.32 -2.86
C ASN A 413 -13.96 23.69 -1.81
N GLN A 414 -12.81 24.20 -2.26
CA GLN A 414 -11.70 24.67 -1.42
C GLN A 414 -11.01 23.60 -0.57
N VAL A 415 -11.30 22.32 -0.81
CA VAL A 415 -10.65 21.21 -0.11
C VAL A 415 -9.15 21.20 -0.43
N PRO A 416 -8.26 21.27 0.56
CA PRO A 416 -6.82 21.32 0.34
C PRO A 416 -6.30 19.98 -0.21
N ASN A 417 -5.30 20.04 -1.08
CA ASN A 417 -4.65 18.83 -1.60
C ASN A 417 -3.77 18.19 -0.53
N VAL A 418 -2.89 18.96 0.11
CA VAL A 418 -2.13 18.53 1.30
C VAL A 418 -2.36 19.52 2.42
N LYS A 419 -2.96 19.07 3.53
CA LYS A 419 -3.09 19.84 4.76
C LYS A 419 -2.03 19.37 5.76
N LEU A 420 -1.16 20.28 6.19
CA LEU A 420 -0.18 20.03 7.24
C LEU A 420 -0.68 20.69 8.52
N GLU A 421 -0.98 19.91 9.54
CA GLU A 421 -1.53 20.45 10.79
C GLU A 421 -0.42 21.01 11.70
N SER A 422 -0.81 21.91 12.60
CA SER A 422 0.10 22.49 13.57
C SER A 422 0.68 21.39 14.47
N GLY A 423 2.00 21.27 14.51
CA GLY A 423 2.72 20.20 15.20
C GLY A 423 3.28 19.11 14.28
N SER A 424 2.77 18.97 13.06
CA SER A 424 3.37 18.04 12.07
C SER A 424 4.78 18.49 11.69
N ILE A 425 5.73 17.56 11.62
CA ILE A 425 7.15 17.87 11.34
C ILE A 425 7.80 16.89 10.36
N GLU A 426 8.88 17.34 9.71
CA GLU A 426 9.70 16.57 8.76
C GLU A 426 8.90 15.96 7.58
N THR A 427 7.79 16.57 7.15
CA THR A 427 7.07 16.08 5.97
C THR A 427 7.84 16.43 4.70
N ALA A 428 8.03 15.46 3.81
CA ALA A 428 8.68 15.67 2.52
C ALA A 428 7.71 15.38 1.37
N ILE A 429 7.54 16.35 0.48
CA ILE A 429 6.57 16.29 -0.62
C ILE A 429 7.32 16.48 -1.94
N TYR A 430 7.24 15.49 -2.83
CA TYR A 430 7.90 15.51 -4.14
C TYR A 430 6.88 15.33 -5.25
N ASN A 431 6.92 16.24 -6.24
CA ASN A 431 6.15 16.15 -7.47
C ASN A 431 4.62 16.00 -7.24
N LEU A 432 4.05 16.91 -6.44
CA LEU A 432 2.61 16.93 -6.17
C LEU A 432 1.84 17.42 -7.40
N LEU A 433 0.96 16.57 -7.92
CA LEU A 433 -0.09 16.97 -8.86
C LEU A 433 -1.33 17.40 -8.06
N SER A 434 -1.65 18.69 -8.15
CA SER A 434 -2.71 19.35 -7.40
C SER A 434 -3.82 19.80 -8.35
N VAL A 435 -4.92 19.06 -8.39
CA VAL A 435 -6.10 19.34 -9.23
C VAL A 435 -7.27 19.71 -8.33
N SER A 436 -7.22 20.87 -7.69
CA SER A 436 -8.33 21.39 -6.89
C SER A 436 -8.46 22.90 -6.99
N ASP A 437 -9.58 23.45 -6.50
CA ASP A 437 -9.77 24.87 -6.27
C ASP A 437 -9.32 25.32 -4.87
N GLY A 438 -8.81 24.42 -4.03
CA GLY A 438 -8.23 24.69 -2.72
C GLY A 438 -6.71 24.92 -2.75
N ALA A 439 -6.11 25.02 -1.57
CA ALA A 439 -4.65 25.17 -1.47
C ALA A 439 -3.95 23.86 -1.85
N ALA A 440 -2.95 23.95 -2.73
CA ALA A 440 -2.07 22.82 -3.05
C ALA A 440 -1.38 22.27 -1.79
N ILE A 441 -0.82 23.17 -0.99
CA ILE A 441 -0.32 22.87 0.36
C ILE A 441 -0.92 23.91 1.31
N TRP A 442 -1.78 23.47 2.21
CA TRP A 442 -2.25 24.27 3.34
C TRP A 442 -1.36 24.00 4.56
N ASP A 443 -0.40 24.89 4.76
CA ASP A 443 0.57 24.77 5.84
C ASP A 443 0.09 25.45 7.13
N LEU A 444 -0.17 24.66 8.17
CA LEU A 444 -0.37 25.09 9.56
C LEU A 444 0.78 24.62 10.48
N SER A 445 1.76 23.90 9.94
CA SER A 445 2.91 23.34 10.68
C SER A 445 3.92 24.40 11.13
N GLY A 446 3.84 25.61 10.58
CA GLY A 446 4.85 26.66 10.78
C GLY A 446 6.06 26.53 9.85
N GLY A 447 5.90 25.80 8.74
CA GLY A 447 6.96 25.61 7.75
C GLY A 447 7.84 24.38 7.96
N GLU A 448 7.41 23.45 8.81
CA GLU A 448 8.14 22.22 9.18
C GLU A 448 8.01 21.10 8.12
N TYR A 449 8.18 21.48 6.85
CA TYR A 449 8.12 20.57 5.71
C TYR A 449 9.07 21.00 4.58
N THR A 450 9.46 20.02 3.76
CA THR A 450 10.17 20.24 2.50
C THR A 450 9.25 19.87 1.34
N ALA A 451 9.24 20.69 0.29
CA ALA A 451 8.45 20.48 -0.90
C ALA A 451 9.29 20.75 -2.14
N TYR A 452 9.25 19.84 -3.11
CA TYR A 452 9.93 19.98 -4.39
C TYR A 452 8.95 19.69 -5.53
N ASN A 453 8.86 20.63 -6.46
CA ASN A 453 7.88 20.60 -7.55
C ASN A 453 6.44 20.36 -7.05
N ALA A 454 5.98 21.12 -6.05
CA ALA A 454 4.77 20.79 -5.29
C ALA A 454 3.80 21.97 -5.01
N GLY A 455 3.68 22.93 -5.93
CA GLY A 455 2.56 23.90 -5.91
C GLY A 455 2.68 25.09 -4.95
N TYR A 456 1.56 25.79 -4.70
CA TYR A 456 1.48 27.10 -4.03
C TYR A 456 1.67 27.02 -2.48
N PRO A 457 2.23 28.05 -1.81
CA PRO A 457 2.74 29.31 -2.36
C PRO A 457 4.09 29.18 -3.08
N PHE A 458 4.87 28.16 -2.76
CA PHE A 458 6.20 27.96 -3.34
C PHE A 458 6.32 26.61 -3.99
N LYS A 459 6.54 26.61 -5.31
CA LYS A 459 6.75 25.38 -6.09
C LYS A 459 7.87 24.52 -5.52
N ASN A 460 8.88 25.14 -4.92
CA ASN A 460 9.92 24.48 -4.15
C ASN A 460 10.07 25.22 -2.82
N ARG A 461 10.03 24.48 -1.71
CA ARG A 461 10.35 24.92 -0.36
C ARG A 461 11.37 23.96 0.23
N LEU A 462 12.53 24.48 0.61
CA LEU A 462 13.54 23.72 1.32
C LEU A 462 13.55 24.19 2.78
N GLN A 463 13.61 23.26 3.73
CA GLN A 463 13.98 23.61 5.12
C GLN A 463 15.44 24.07 5.18
N LYS A 464 15.91 24.45 6.37
CA LYS A 464 17.30 24.87 6.61
C LYS A 464 18.29 23.84 6.03
N THR A 465 18.92 24.21 4.92
CA THR A 465 19.79 23.32 4.14
C THR A 465 21.19 23.91 4.11
N THR A 466 22.19 23.10 4.48
CA THR A 466 23.59 23.46 4.25
C THR A 466 23.93 23.16 2.80
N VAL A 467 24.28 24.21 2.05
CA VAL A 467 24.67 24.10 0.65
C VAL A 467 26.18 24.30 0.56
N THR A 468 26.90 23.28 0.10
CA THR A 468 28.36 23.37 -0.10
C THR A 468 28.71 24.07 -1.41
N ASP A 469 27.83 23.99 -2.42
CA ASP A 469 27.97 24.67 -3.71
C ASP A 469 26.59 24.99 -4.28
N LEU A 470 26.37 26.24 -4.71
CA LEU A 470 25.11 26.74 -5.29
C LEU A 470 25.40 27.55 -6.55
N ASN A 471 24.84 27.11 -7.68
CA ASN A 471 24.77 27.94 -8.88
C ASN A 471 23.34 28.46 -9.07
N ALA A 472 23.14 29.75 -8.80
CA ALA A 472 21.87 30.44 -9.01
C ALA A 472 21.99 31.39 -10.21
N THR A 473 21.07 31.27 -11.18
CA THR A 473 21.02 32.19 -12.34
C THR A 473 20.56 33.58 -11.94
N LEU A 474 19.75 33.69 -10.88
CA LEU A 474 19.27 34.94 -10.32
C LEU A 474 19.05 34.77 -8.81
N ALA A 475 19.68 35.63 -8.02
CA ALA A 475 19.40 35.78 -6.59
C ALA A 475 18.62 37.08 -6.37
N ARG A 476 17.49 37.01 -5.68
CA ARG A 476 16.73 38.18 -5.21
C ARG A 476 16.70 38.16 -3.69
N TYR A 477 16.83 39.34 -3.09
CA TYR A 477 16.79 39.52 -1.65
C TYR A 477 15.44 40.13 -1.26
N ASP A 478 14.77 39.55 -0.27
CA ASP A 478 13.53 40.11 0.27
C ASP A 478 13.81 41.46 0.93
N THR A 479 13.03 42.46 0.54
CA THR A 479 13.25 43.87 0.86
C THR A 479 12.03 44.47 1.57
N GLU A 480 12.24 45.11 2.73
CA GLU A 480 11.23 45.87 3.45
C GLU A 480 11.45 47.38 3.27
N TYR A 481 10.37 48.15 3.19
CA TYR A 481 10.39 49.61 3.21
C TYR A 481 9.80 50.11 4.53
N ILE A 482 10.57 50.90 5.27
CA ILE A 482 10.20 51.43 6.58
C ILE A 482 10.22 52.97 6.52
N ASP A 483 9.09 53.61 6.78
CA ASP A 483 8.98 55.09 6.84
C ASP A 483 8.19 55.49 8.08
N THR A 484 8.93 55.82 9.15
CA THR A 484 8.34 56.11 10.47
C THR A 484 9.30 56.95 11.32
N SER A 485 8.92 57.21 12.57
CA SER A 485 9.76 57.87 13.58
C SER A 485 9.69 57.10 14.90
N GLY A 486 10.65 57.31 15.80
CA GLY A 486 10.70 56.60 17.09
C GLY A 486 11.54 55.33 17.01
N SER A 487 10.94 54.15 17.13
CA SER A 487 11.67 52.87 17.06
C SER A 487 10.93 51.82 16.24
N VAL A 488 11.69 51.01 15.50
CA VAL A 488 11.21 49.80 14.81
C VAL A 488 12.10 48.61 15.22
N THR A 489 11.52 47.44 15.41
CA THR A 489 12.27 46.20 15.64
C THR A 489 12.14 45.34 14.40
N LEU A 490 13.27 44.94 13.84
CA LEU A 490 13.32 44.06 12.68
C LEU A 490 13.10 42.61 13.10
N ASP A 491 12.54 41.82 12.20
CA ASP A 491 12.48 40.36 12.31
C ASP A 491 13.38 39.71 11.23
N THR A 492 13.41 38.38 11.17
CA THR A 492 14.24 37.64 10.21
C THR A 492 13.54 37.40 8.87
N SER A 493 12.40 38.04 8.58
CA SER A 493 11.64 37.83 7.35
C SER A 493 12.21 38.57 6.15
N HIS A 494 12.99 39.64 6.37
CA HIS A 494 13.63 40.43 5.32
C HIS A 494 15.14 40.54 5.54
N SER A 495 15.88 40.61 4.44
CA SER A 495 17.35 40.73 4.47
C SER A 495 17.83 42.14 4.12
N VAL A 496 16.99 42.95 3.48
CA VAL A 496 17.28 44.33 3.10
C VAL A 496 16.18 45.25 3.59
N HIS A 497 16.56 46.31 4.30
CA HIS A 497 15.64 47.28 4.88
C HIS A 497 15.97 48.66 4.34
N LEU A 498 15.06 49.24 3.57
CA LEU A 498 15.13 50.59 3.05
C LEU A 498 14.39 51.51 4.02
N VAL A 499 15.13 52.34 4.75
CA VAL A 499 14.62 53.04 5.92
C VAL A 499 14.64 54.56 5.69
N SER A 500 13.47 55.18 5.83
CA SER A 500 13.26 56.62 5.82
C SER A 500 13.09 57.14 7.24
N SER A 501 13.87 58.16 7.61
CA SER A 501 13.71 58.94 8.84
C SER A 501 13.17 60.35 8.54
N PHE A 502 12.43 60.53 7.45
CA PHE A 502 11.91 61.83 7.05
C PHE A 502 10.98 62.43 8.12
N GLY A 503 10.16 61.59 8.76
CA GLY A 503 9.23 61.98 9.82
C GLY A 503 9.86 62.27 11.19
N GLY A 504 11.13 61.93 11.40
CA GLY A 504 11.84 62.12 12.68
C GLY A 504 13.00 61.14 12.86
N ALA A 505 13.81 61.33 13.91
CA ALA A 505 14.86 60.36 14.25
C ALA A 505 14.25 58.97 14.52
N LEU A 506 14.99 57.92 14.14
CA LEU A 506 14.49 56.54 14.16
C LEU A 506 15.56 55.60 14.71
N SER A 507 15.18 54.74 15.65
CA SER A 507 15.99 53.63 16.15
C SER A 507 15.54 52.34 15.47
N VAL A 508 16.46 51.66 14.79
CA VAL A 508 16.22 50.36 14.15
C VAL A 508 16.87 49.30 15.01
N ASN A 509 16.06 48.50 15.71
CA ASN A 509 16.53 47.45 16.60
C ASN A 509 16.61 46.13 15.81
N LEU A 510 17.81 45.58 15.67
CA LEU A 510 18.02 44.21 15.20
C LEU A 510 17.35 43.21 16.18
N PRO A 511 16.90 42.03 15.72
CA PRO A 511 16.48 40.98 16.63
C PRO A 511 17.68 40.50 17.46
N ASN A 512 17.43 39.80 18.58
CA ASN A 512 18.51 39.23 19.38
C ASN A 512 19.39 38.34 18.49
N ALA A 513 20.72 38.44 18.60
CA ALA A 513 21.63 37.66 17.76
C ALA A 513 21.33 36.15 17.78
N GLY A 514 20.95 35.60 18.95
CA GLY A 514 20.59 34.19 19.13
C GLY A 514 19.36 33.73 18.34
N ASP A 515 18.42 34.64 18.05
CA ASP A 515 17.23 34.37 17.25
C ASP A 515 17.52 34.50 15.73
N ALA A 516 18.72 34.99 15.37
CA ALA A 516 19.10 35.35 14.00
C ALA A 516 20.42 34.71 13.56
N VAL A 517 20.79 33.53 14.07
CA VAL A 517 22.07 32.86 13.78
C VAL A 517 22.32 32.72 12.27
N GLY A 518 23.38 33.35 11.76
CA GLY A 518 23.77 33.32 10.36
C GLY A 518 22.96 34.24 9.45
N ALA A 519 22.02 35.01 9.99
CA ALA A 519 21.26 35.98 9.21
C ALA A 519 22.14 37.17 8.82
N MET A 520 22.03 37.59 7.57
CA MET A 520 22.58 38.86 7.08
C MET A 520 21.45 39.89 6.96
N MET A 521 21.67 41.09 7.50
CA MET A 521 20.73 42.19 7.42
C MET A 521 21.40 43.45 6.92
N VAL A 522 20.75 44.11 5.96
CA VAL A 522 21.16 45.43 5.46
C VAL A 522 20.14 46.46 5.94
N VAL A 523 20.62 47.55 6.53
CA VAL A 523 19.82 48.76 6.79
C VAL A 523 20.41 49.88 5.95
N LYS A 524 19.62 50.45 5.05
CA LYS A 524 20.02 51.56 4.19
C LYS A 524 19.09 52.75 4.42
N LYS A 525 19.66 53.90 4.76
CA LYS A 525 18.95 55.17 4.78
C LYS A 525 18.66 55.62 3.35
N ILE A 526 17.42 55.94 3.05
CA ILE A 526 16.98 56.30 1.69
C ILE A 526 16.49 57.75 1.54
N ASP A 527 16.34 58.49 2.64
CA ASP A 527 15.85 59.87 2.61
C ASP A 527 16.96 60.89 2.89
N SER A 528 16.73 62.13 2.44
CA SER A 528 17.67 63.25 2.55
C SER A 528 17.51 64.11 3.82
N SER A 529 16.68 63.69 4.78
CA SER A 529 16.50 64.45 6.02
C SER A 529 17.75 64.44 6.90
N LYS A 530 17.87 65.46 7.77
CA LYS A 530 18.95 65.57 8.78
C LYS A 530 18.79 64.61 9.96
N ASN A 531 17.69 63.87 10.02
CA ASN A 531 17.40 62.93 11.10
C ASN A 531 18.29 61.70 10.94
N VAL A 532 18.85 61.24 12.07
CA VAL A 532 19.74 60.09 12.12
C VAL A 532 18.94 58.81 12.33
N ILE A 533 19.32 57.76 11.63
CA ILE A 533 18.89 56.39 11.94
C ILE A 533 19.95 55.76 12.85
N THR A 534 19.52 55.27 14.01
CA THR A 534 20.38 54.55 14.96
C THR A 534 20.07 53.07 14.86
N VAL A 535 20.98 52.29 14.30
CA VAL A 535 20.89 50.83 14.30
C VAL A 535 21.46 50.30 15.61
N THR A 536 20.69 49.50 16.32
CA THR A 536 21.03 48.90 17.61
C THR A 536 20.47 47.48 17.67
N GLU A 537 20.51 46.81 18.81
CA GLU A 537 19.95 45.46 19.01
C GLU A 537 18.85 45.50 20.07
N ASN A 538 17.79 44.72 19.87
CA ASN A 538 16.77 44.53 20.88
C ASN A 538 17.41 43.94 22.15
N SER A 539 17.37 44.67 23.26
CA SER A 539 17.98 44.25 24.54
C SER A 539 19.49 43.97 24.51
N GLY A 540 20.22 44.42 23.47
CA GLY A 540 21.65 44.18 23.27
C GLY A 540 22.46 45.47 23.03
N ALA A 541 23.76 45.32 22.78
CA ALA A 541 24.68 46.45 22.57
C ALA A 541 24.66 46.99 21.13
N GLY A 542 24.03 46.26 20.19
CA GLY A 542 24.03 46.60 18.77
C GLY A 542 25.17 45.94 17.99
N PRO A 543 25.26 46.19 16.67
CA PRO A 543 26.30 45.61 15.84
C PRO A 543 27.71 46.12 16.22
N ASP A 544 28.69 45.22 16.26
CA ASP A 544 30.03 45.42 16.84
C ASP A 544 29.99 45.94 18.29
N ASN A 545 29.01 45.50 19.09
CA ASN A 545 28.78 45.92 20.47
C ASN A 545 28.60 47.44 20.65
N ARG A 546 28.00 48.10 19.65
CA ARG A 546 27.68 49.54 19.71
C ARG A 546 26.45 49.91 18.88
N ASN A 547 25.92 51.11 19.15
CA ASN A 547 25.01 51.77 18.22
C ASN A 547 25.74 52.18 16.94
N TYR A 548 25.10 51.96 15.79
CA TYR A 548 25.59 52.33 14.47
C TYR A 548 24.71 53.44 13.86
N TYR A 549 25.31 54.51 13.34
CA TYR A 549 24.58 55.71 12.94
C TYR A 549 24.61 55.93 11.42
N LEU A 550 23.43 56.08 10.81
CA LEU A 550 23.25 56.43 9.40
C LEU A 550 22.68 57.86 9.34
N GLY A 551 23.47 58.82 8.85
CA GLY A 551 23.17 60.24 8.96
C GLY A 551 22.89 60.94 7.63
N SER A 552 23.24 60.33 6.50
CA SER A 552 23.04 60.87 5.15
C SER A 552 22.26 59.90 4.27
N GLU A 553 21.61 60.44 3.25
CA GLU A 553 20.99 59.63 2.21
C GLU A 553 22.00 58.66 1.61
N ASN A 554 21.60 57.40 1.42
CA ASN A 554 22.42 56.27 0.98
C ASN A 554 23.45 55.71 1.97
N ASP A 555 23.51 56.22 3.20
CA ASP A 555 24.24 55.54 4.27
C ASP A 555 23.67 54.15 4.49
N TYR A 556 24.54 53.15 4.59
CA TYR A 556 24.11 51.78 4.86
C TYR A 556 25.05 51.06 5.82
N VAL A 557 24.51 50.04 6.46
CA VAL A 557 25.26 49.05 7.22
C VAL A 557 24.72 47.67 6.89
N SER A 558 25.62 46.74 6.57
CA SER A 558 25.37 45.32 6.40
C SER A 558 25.98 44.58 7.57
N MET A 559 25.20 43.72 8.20
CA MET A 559 25.56 43.03 9.43
C MET A 559 25.27 41.54 9.30
N ILE A 560 26.05 40.72 10.00
CA ILE A 560 25.80 39.29 10.13
C ILE A 560 25.76 38.91 11.62
N SER A 561 24.81 38.05 12.00
CA SER A 561 24.80 37.46 13.34
C SER A 561 25.53 36.13 13.34
N ASN A 562 26.36 35.89 14.36
CA ASN A 562 26.93 34.56 14.62
C ASN A 562 26.15 33.75 15.68
N GLY A 563 25.01 34.29 16.14
CA GLY A 563 24.21 33.72 17.23
C GLY A 563 24.54 34.22 18.63
N ALA A 564 25.66 34.91 18.82
CA ALA A 564 26.04 35.55 20.09
C ALA A 564 25.99 37.08 19.98
N GLU A 565 26.48 37.63 18.87
CA GLU A 565 26.55 39.07 18.62
C GLU A 565 26.31 39.36 17.13
N TRP A 566 26.02 40.62 16.82
CA TRP A 566 25.95 41.15 15.46
C TRP A 566 27.29 41.79 15.06
N PHE A 567 27.78 41.48 13.85
CA PHE A 567 29.03 42.01 13.31
C PHE A 567 28.77 42.86 12.07
N VAL A 568 29.36 44.05 12.00
CA VAL A 568 29.34 44.84 10.76
C VAL A 568 30.29 44.21 9.75
N ILE A 569 29.77 43.86 8.58
CA ILE A 569 30.54 43.24 7.50
C ILE A 569 30.73 44.17 6.30
N ALA A 570 29.87 45.19 6.14
CA ALA A 570 30.06 46.24 5.16
C ALA A 570 29.35 47.52 5.58
N SER A 571 29.98 48.68 5.35
CA SER A 571 29.32 49.97 5.49
C SER A 571 30.13 51.05 4.77
N ASN A 572 29.45 52.03 4.18
CA ASN A 572 30.07 53.26 3.68
C ASN A 572 30.39 54.29 4.80
N ARG A 573 30.09 53.95 6.06
CA ARG A 573 30.31 54.78 7.25
C ARG A 573 31.26 54.13 8.27
N SER A 574 31.94 53.05 7.89
CA SER A 574 32.91 52.38 8.77
C SER A 574 33.97 53.39 9.22
N SER A 575 34.17 53.49 10.54
CA SER A 575 35.17 54.39 11.11
C SER A 575 36.55 53.92 10.62
N GLY A 576 37.24 54.74 9.82
CA GLY A 576 38.61 54.41 9.38
C GLY A 576 39.47 54.13 10.61
N ASN A 577 40.17 53.00 10.62
CA ASN A 577 40.95 52.57 11.78
C ASN A 577 42.09 53.58 11.99
N THR A 578 41.96 54.43 13.03
CA THR A 578 42.83 55.59 13.28
C THR A 578 43.33 55.60 14.71
N ARG A 579 44.61 55.86 14.94
CA ARG A 579 45.21 55.95 16.28
C ARG A 579 45.84 57.32 16.51
N TYR A 580 45.56 57.91 17.67
CA TYR A 580 46.21 59.15 18.12
C TYR A 580 47.33 58.85 19.13
N PHE A 581 48.46 59.57 19.03
CA PHE A 581 49.55 59.51 20.00
C PHE A 581 50.19 60.90 20.19
N ASP A 582 50.42 61.30 21.43
CA ASP A 582 51.12 62.54 21.82
C ASP A 582 52.32 62.19 22.70
N GLY A 583 53.52 62.55 22.26
CA GLY A 583 54.74 62.19 22.98
C GLY A 583 56.02 62.65 22.30
N SER A 584 57.14 62.11 22.78
CA SER A 584 58.49 62.33 22.26
C SER A 584 59.29 61.03 22.30
N GLY A 585 60.45 60.99 21.63
CA GLY A 585 61.27 59.78 21.53
C GLY A 585 60.85 58.89 20.36
N ILE A 586 60.85 57.57 20.53
CA ILE A 586 60.53 56.61 19.47
C ILE A 586 59.13 56.04 19.70
N TYR A 587 58.31 56.02 18.65
CA TYR A 587 57.01 55.37 18.59
C TYR A 587 57.01 54.34 17.46
N ASP A 588 57.04 53.06 17.84
CA ASP A 588 56.96 51.95 16.90
C ASP A 588 55.51 51.75 16.42
N LEU A 589 55.32 51.79 15.10
CA LEU A 589 54.02 51.62 14.46
C LEU A 589 53.70 50.12 14.34
N ASP A 590 52.65 49.66 15.02
CA ASP A 590 52.24 48.25 15.00
C ASP A 590 51.42 47.84 13.76
N LEU A 591 51.14 48.80 12.87
CA LEU A 591 50.31 48.66 11.66
C LEU A 591 48.89 48.12 11.91
N ALA A 592 48.42 48.19 13.17
CA ALA A 592 47.08 47.75 13.53
C ALA A 592 45.99 48.73 13.06
N VAL A 593 46.36 49.93 12.62
CA VAL A 593 45.47 50.97 12.10
C VAL A 593 45.99 51.53 10.77
N ASP A 594 45.11 52.06 9.92
CA ASP A 594 45.48 52.60 8.60
C ASP A 594 45.93 54.06 8.68
N THR A 595 45.53 54.79 9.74
CA THR A 595 45.90 56.20 9.94
C THR A 595 46.44 56.45 11.35
N TYR A 596 47.61 57.07 11.45
CA TYR A 596 48.21 57.53 12.69
C TYR A 596 48.19 59.06 12.75
N LEU A 597 47.54 59.59 13.77
CA LEU A 597 47.52 61.00 14.11
C LEU A 597 48.54 61.23 15.23
N LEU A 598 49.69 61.77 14.89
CA LEU A 598 50.80 61.92 15.82
C LEU A 598 50.97 63.38 16.23
N SER A 599 51.32 63.59 17.50
CA SER A 599 51.64 64.89 18.10
C SER A 599 53.06 64.83 18.70
N SER A 600 53.92 65.76 18.31
CA SER A 600 55.26 65.95 18.87
C SER A 600 55.35 67.20 19.75
N PHE A 601 54.23 67.65 20.33
CA PHE A 601 54.17 68.86 21.13
C PHE A 601 55.14 68.83 22.32
N GLY A 602 55.30 67.66 22.96
CA GLY A 602 56.21 67.43 24.08
C GLY A 602 57.69 67.22 23.74
N GLY A 603 58.06 67.14 22.45
CA GLY A 603 59.44 66.93 22.00
C GLY A 603 59.52 66.20 20.65
N ALA A 604 60.70 66.15 20.02
CA ALA A 604 60.89 65.45 18.75
C ALA A 604 60.46 63.97 18.85
N LEU A 605 59.79 63.47 17.81
CA LEU A 605 59.21 62.13 17.76
C LEU A 605 59.71 61.40 16.51
N GLU A 606 60.11 60.15 16.65
CA GLU A 606 60.42 59.23 15.57
C GLU A 606 59.29 58.21 15.45
N ALA A 607 58.52 58.28 14.36
CA ALA A 607 57.49 57.31 14.03
C ALA A 607 58.11 56.20 13.18
N ARG A 608 58.40 55.06 13.79
CA ARG A 608 59.21 54.02 13.17
C ARG A 608 58.33 52.89 12.64
N LEU A 609 58.37 52.70 11.32
CA LEU A 609 57.74 51.58 10.64
C LEU A 609 58.47 50.27 10.98
N PRO A 610 57.79 49.12 11.01
CA PRO A 610 58.47 47.83 11.09
C PRO A 610 59.29 47.56 9.82
N PRO A 611 60.21 46.58 9.82
CA PRO A 611 60.91 46.16 8.62
C PRO A 611 59.92 45.91 7.48
N ALA A 612 60.20 46.38 6.26
CA ALA A 612 59.26 46.27 5.14
C ALA A 612 58.86 44.81 4.84
N ASN A 613 59.74 43.86 5.16
CA ASN A 613 59.53 42.42 5.01
C ASN A 613 58.89 41.73 6.24
N ALA A 614 58.53 42.47 7.29
CA ALA A 614 57.79 41.92 8.41
C ALA A 614 56.39 41.45 7.95
N PRO A 615 55.85 40.33 8.47
CA PRO A 615 54.56 39.79 8.06
C PRO A 615 53.41 40.82 8.10
N GLU A 616 53.42 41.71 9.08
CA GLU A 616 52.46 42.80 9.27
C GLU A 616 52.61 43.96 8.26
N ALA A 617 53.74 44.07 7.58
CA ALA A 617 54.09 45.17 6.68
C ALA A 617 53.78 44.90 5.21
N ILE A 618 53.94 43.66 4.72
CA ILE A 618 53.87 43.32 3.29
C ILE A 618 52.50 43.72 2.69
N GLY A 619 52.50 44.62 1.70
CA GLY A 619 51.28 45.12 1.04
C GLY A 619 50.46 46.13 1.85
N ARG A 620 50.91 46.49 3.07
CA ARG A 620 50.18 47.38 3.96
C ARG A 620 50.38 48.84 3.56
N THR A 621 49.29 49.60 3.49
CA THR A 621 49.31 51.06 3.31
C THR A 621 48.98 51.74 4.64
N VAL A 622 49.79 52.70 5.06
CA VAL A 622 49.59 53.46 6.29
C VAL A 622 49.78 54.95 6.04
N THR A 623 48.91 55.76 6.64
CA THR A 623 49.02 57.22 6.65
C THR A 623 49.47 57.71 8.01
N ILE A 624 50.51 58.54 8.05
CA ILE A 624 51.02 59.20 9.27
C ILE A 624 50.84 60.70 9.09
N LYS A 625 50.19 61.35 10.05
CA LYS A 625 49.91 62.78 10.00
C LYS A 625 50.32 63.48 11.28
N LYS A 626 51.08 64.56 11.16
CA LYS A 626 51.39 65.46 12.28
C LYS A 626 50.19 66.35 12.57
N THR A 627 49.79 66.41 13.84
CA THR A 627 48.57 67.11 14.28
C THR A 627 48.80 68.38 15.09
N ASP A 628 50.01 68.56 15.65
CA ASP A 628 50.32 69.69 16.52
C ASP A 628 51.08 70.83 15.81
N VAL A 629 51.06 72.01 16.43
CA VAL A 629 51.67 73.26 15.94
C VAL A 629 53.13 73.46 16.37
N SER A 630 53.72 72.54 17.15
CA SER A 630 55.07 72.73 17.65
C SER A 630 56.10 72.65 16.52
N SER A 631 57.27 73.27 16.75
CA SER A 631 58.42 73.20 15.85
C SER A 631 59.13 71.83 15.87
N ASN A 632 58.69 70.90 16.73
CA ASN A 632 59.28 69.58 16.83
C ASN A 632 58.88 68.73 15.61
N VAL A 633 59.86 68.09 14.98
CA VAL A 633 59.64 67.26 13.79
C VAL A 633 59.15 65.87 14.21
N ILE A 634 58.25 65.30 13.41
CA ILE A 634 58.00 63.85 13.40
C ILE A 634 58.80 63.23 12.27
N SER A 635 59.77 62.39 12.60
CA SER A 635 60.62 61.69 11.62
C SER A 635 60.04 60.30 11.36
N VAL A 636 59.63 60.02 10.12
CA VAL A 636 59.15 58.68 9.73
C VAL A 636 60.32 57.85 9.25
N SER A 637 60.66 56.80 10.00
CA SER A 637 61.79 55.91 9.76
C SER A 637 61.35 54.44 9.65
N GLU A 638 62.29 53.52 9.47
CA GLU A 638 62.07 52.08 9.48
C GLU A 638 62.99 51.41 10.51
N LEU A 639 62.48 50.44 11.26
CA LEU A 639 63.26 49.65 12.20
C LEU A 639 64.33 48.85 11.46
N GLY A 640 65.60 49.24 11.62
CA GLY A 640 66.72 48.58 10.96
C GLY A 640 66.94 49.03 9.50
N GLY A 641 66.23 50.06 9.03
CA GLY A 641 66.32 50.59 7.67
C GLY A 641 66.37 52.12 7.63
N SER A 642 66.44 52.69 6.42
CA SER A 642 66.54 54.14 6.21
C SER A 642 65.17 54.86 6.25
N GLY A 643 64.05 54.13 6.20
CA GLY A 643 62.69 54.68 6.11
C GLY A 643 62.12 54.66 4.67
N PRO A 644 60.91 55.22 4.47
CA PRO A 644 60.24 55.23 3.16
C PRO A 644 61.07 55.90 2.05
N ASP A 645 61.07 55.32 0.85
CA ASP A 645 61.93 55.67 -0.29
C ASP A 645 63.42 55.72 0.08
N ASN A 646 63.85 54.84 0.98
CA ASN A 646 65.22 54.74 1.51
C ASN A 646 65.72 56.00 2.25
N TYR A 647 64.80 56.78 2.83
CA TYR A 647 65.15 58.00 3.55
C TYR A 647 64.17 58.29 4.70
N THR A 648 64.67 58.86 5.79
CA THR A 648 63.83 59.21 6.94
C THR A 648 63.04 60.47 6.63
N GLN A 649 61.71 60.37 6.58
CA GLN A 649 60.86 61.42 6.04
C GLN A 649 60.38 62.38 7.15
N PRO A 650 60.69 63.69 7.09
CA PRO A 650 60.24 64.62 8.11
C PRO A 650 58.82 65.13 7.84
N LEU A 651 58.01 65.18 8.91
CA LEU A 651 56.77 65.95 9.00
C LEU A 651 57.02 67.14 9.94
N ASN A 652 57.28 68.32 9.36
CA ASN A 652 57.83 69.48 10.06
C ASN A 652 56.83 70.61 10.35
N ALA A 653 55.55 70.43 9.99
CA ALA A 653 54.50 71.41 10.23
C ALA A 653 53.18 70.70 10.53
N GLN A 654 52.28 71.42 11.20
CA GLN A 654 50.92 70.95 11.44
C GLN A 654 50.26 70.56 10.10
N TYR A 655 49.50 69.46 10.13
CA TYR A 655 48.74 68.90 9.00
C TYR A 655 49.54 68.19 7.92
N LYS A 656 50.87 68.22 7.96
CA LYS A 656 51.72 67.42 7.08
C LYS A 656 51.40 65.94 7.27
N ALA A 657 51.13 65.26 6.16
CA ALA A 657 50.88 63.83 6.14
C ALA A 657 51.78 63.11 5.13
N ILE A 658 52.03 61.84 5.40
CA ILE A 658 52.68 60.92 4.49
C ILE A 658 51.93 59.60 4.50
N THR A 659 51.61 59.09 3.32
CA THR A 659 51.05 57.76 3.13
C THR A 659 52.10 56.91 2.44
N VAL A 660 52.37 55.76 3.02
CA VAL A 660 53.40 54.83 2.55
C VAL A 660 52.82 53.43 2.38
N VAL A 661 53.39 52.65 1.46
CA VAL A 661 53.03 51.25 1.21
C VAL A 661 54.29 50.39 1.21
N SER A 662 54.26 49.22 1.83
CA SER A 662 55.36 48.25 1.69
C SER A 662 55.07 47.27 0.57
N ASP A 663 56.07 46.97 -0.26
CA ASP A 663 56.03 45.90 -1.27
C ASP A 663 56.60 44.56 -0.75
N GLY A 664 56.99 44.52 0.53
CA GLY A 664 57.69 43.40 1.17
C GLY A 664 59.21 43.44 1.08
N GLY A 665 59.78 44.40 0.34
CA GLY A 665 61.22 44.67 0.28
C GLY A 665 61.61 46.06 0.80
N GLN A 666 60.75 47.06 0.58
CA GLN A 666 60.95 48.43 1.04
C GLN A 666 59.62 49.16 1.25
N TRP A 667 59.65 50.28 1.99
CA TRP A 667 58.52 51.21 2.09
C TRP A 667 58.58 52.26 0.98
N TYR A 668 57.49 52.44 0.24
CA TYR A 668 57.34 53.45 -0.80
C TYR A 668 56.38 54.55 -0.40
N ILE A 669 56.67 55.79 -0.81
CA ILE A 669 55.76 56.92 -0.60
C ILE A 669 54.73 56.94 -1.73
N VAL A 670 53.44 56.85 -1.38
CA VAL A 670 52.32 56.97 -2.34
C VAL A 670 51.67 58.34 -2.31
N SER A 671 51.77 59.06 -1.19
CA SER A 671 51.32 60.44 -1.05
C SER A 671 52.10 61.14 0.06
N LYS A 672 52.47 62.41 -0.13
CA LYS A 672 53.18 63.18 0.89
C LYS A 672 52.98 64.67 0.68
N PHE A 673 52.20 65.35 1.51
CA PHE A 673 52.17 66.82 1.59
C PHE A 673 51.61 67.36 2.89
#